data_AF-A0A976QVN3-F1
#
_entry.id   AF-A0A976QVN3-F1
#
_cell.length_a   1.000
_cell.length_b   1.000
_cell.length_c   1.000
_cell.angle_alpha   90.00
_cell.angle_beta   90.00
_cell.angle_gamma   90.00
#
_symmetry.space_group_name_H-M   'P 1'
#
loop_
_entity.id
_entity.type
_entity.pdbx_description
1 polymer ?
#
loop_
_entity_poly.entity_id
_entity_poly.type
_entity_poly.pdbx_seq_one_letter_code
_entity_poly.pdbx_strand_id
1 'polypeptide(L)'
;MTANKPDDVINTSHGVSNFKRSAVDRGYYKDDFIRLFTSPYQSLQAIDMWAYLRITTLRKLVHEFMETFKGEKVQFVDLGSGLSTFSLYVLHTYENVVCFDIDFIHHMRHKAQLIHKSNRFSHLNYQLVDGLLVSDTYKMMHMDFENLEEVYKLEEHGVSRDLPTFFLSEFCLTYVENEKSDKVIEFLAGFSNRPSAYAFLDYVGSWTKFGTWYGDLFEKFGAEFKSFRKYDTIEKHVGRHKELGWDYTMVNQMTFTYNEILTDEERRRVVNLDNFKDFYEAGVYCNHTVIGIAVKPKEELFRLVDLYDSEKMGQHRSKKYPDFIPYDHGFDPDEFDVEYFTKMLHIFVRNCIELKYYDGDYFKYFAPKSSQTPFHSMYSYIRVTGNRKIFENFIRCCRNQRIQFVNLGSGLDITSLWILDNFKNAVCFDLDLESQIKMKVNVIKNTQELLNMFPDHTITDTTFHSDKYHILPCDFRNIDDLNKLKEFGFSSELPTIYLSEFVLTYIENHLSNKVIERLSNMSSGPSILVYHEYKNNTILYSLIEYPTEELQIERYKTLGWDNTHIFYYNSVYNYMIDKNERKRVRSIENFNDMKHLAVMCSHSSIGVSVKNCNGMEDFLKFLDSSYFDDDLENILPKYSDKEIESVFDSEFFDKVTENLYNVTCAPNTEESREFLIDSVNFHK
;
A
#
# COMPACT_ATOMS: atom_id res chain seq x y z
N MET A 1 10.57 -21.59 3.59
CA MET A 1 9.59 -21.40 4.68
C MET A 1 8.32 -22.15 4.30
N THR A 2 7.65 -22.81 5.22
CA THR A 2 6.29 -23.32 5.00
C THR A 2 5.35 -22.12 4.95
N ALA A 3 4.76 -21.83 3.79
CA ALA A 3 3.74 -20.80 3.65
C ALA A 3 2.48 -21.17 4.47
N ASN A 4 1.72 -20.16 4.88
CA ASN A 4 0.42 -20.24 5.56
C ASN A 4 0.49 -20.83 6.97
N LYS A 5 1.44 -20.36 7.79
CA LYS A 5 1.36 -20.58 9.24
C LYS A 5 0.10 -19.87 9.77
N PRO A 6 -0.58 -20.41 10.80
CA PRO A 6 -1.80 -19.81 11.33
C PRO A 6 -1.66 -18.33 11.70
N ASP A 7 -0.57 -17.92 12.34
CA ASP A 7 -0.34 -16.52 12.75
C ASP A 7 -0.26 -15.56 11.55
N ASP A 8 0.41 -15.97 10.47
CA ASP A 8 0.60 -15.14 9.27
C ASP A 8 -0.74 -14.95 8.53
N VAL A 9 -1.58 -15.99 8.49
CA VAL A 9 -2.93 -15.93 7.93
C VAL A 9 -3.86 -15.10 8.82
N ILE A 10 -3.78 -15.22 10.15
CA ILE A 10 -4.61 -14.46 11.09
C ILE A 10 -4.40 -12.94 10.93
N ASN A 11 -3.17 -12.49 10.66
CA ASN A 11 -2.87 -11.06 10.47
C ASN A 11 -3.66 -10.43 9.31
N THR A 12 -4.05 -11.22 8.29
CA THR A 12 -4.86 -10.73 7.16
C THR A 12 -6.24 -10.22 7.60
N SER A 13 -6.83 -10.80 8.66
CA SER A 13 -8.12 -10.41 9.23
C SER A 13 -8.09 -8.99 9.81
N HIS A 14 -6.98 -8.61 10.45
CA HIS A 14 -6.80 -7.27 11.01
C HIS A 14 -6.73 -6.22 9.89
N GLY A 15 -5.97 -6.50 8.82
CA GLY A 15 -5.87 -5.62 7.65
C GLY A 15 -7.23 -5.38 6.96
N VAL A 16 -7.99 -6.44 6.72
CA VAL A 16 -9.32 -6.35 6.11
C VAL A 16 -10.30 -5.59 7.00
N SER A 17 -10.24 -5.80 8.31
CA SER A 17 -11.10 -5.08 9.27
C SER A 17 -10.80 -3.58 9.26
N ASN A 18 -9.53 -3.20 9.12
CA ASN A 18 -9.12 -1.80 8.95
C ASN A 18 -9.68 -1.17 7.67
N PHE A 19 -9.70 -1.88 6.53
CA PHE A 19 -10.34 -1.39 5.30
C PHE A 19 -11.84 -1.15 5.48
N LYS A 20 -12.53 -2.12 6.09
CA LYS A 20 -13.96 -1.98 6.46
C LYS A 20 -14.19 -0.79 7.39
N ARG A 21 -13.30 -0.58 8.37
CA ARG A 21 -13.34 0.55 9.31
C ARG A 21 -13.23 1.90 8.61
N SER A 22 -12.28 2.04 7.69
CA SER A 22 -12.08 3.27 6.90
C SER A 22 -13.31 3.61 6.06
N ALA A 23 -13.88 2.63 5.35
CA ALA A 23 -15.10 2.81 4.57
C ALA A 23 -16.29 3.27 5.43
N VAL A 24 -16.43 2.73 6.65
CA VAL A 24 -17.47 3.15 7.60
C VAL A 24 -17.27 4.58 8.08
N ASP A 25 -16.05 4.96 8.44
CA ASP A 25 -15.75 6.32 8.91
C ASP A 25 -15.94 7.38 7.82
N ARG A 26 -15.75 7.01 6.54
CA ARG A 26 -16.06 7.86 5.38
C ARG A 26 -17.53 7.81 4.94
N GLY A 27 -18.37 7.04 5.63
CA GLY A 27 -19.82 7.01 5.40
C GLY A 27 -20.26 6.15 4.21
N TYR A 28 -19.40 5.29 3.67
CA TYR A 28 -19.79 4.38 2.59
C TYR A 28 -20.93 3.46 3.02
N TYR A 29 -20.86 2.90 4.23
CA TYR A 29 -21.95 2.12 4.81
C TYR A 29 -21.97 2.24 6.34
N LYS A 30 -23.09 1.86 6.95
CA LYS A 30 -23.26 1.84 8.40
C LYS A 30 -22.82 0.50 9.00
N ASP A 31 -21.96 0.57 10.01
CA ASP A 31 -21.60 -0.55 10.89
C ASP A 31 -21.40 -0.03 12.32
N ASP A 32 -22.30 -0.42 13.23
CA ASP A 32 -22.29 0.06 14.62
C ASP A 32 -21.30 -0.71 15.52
N PHE A 33 -20.66 -1.75 14.97
CA PHE A 33 -19.86 -2.72 15.70
C PHE A 33 -18.36 -2.63 15.36
N ILE A 34 -17.99 -2.23 14.13
CA ILE A 34 -16.59 -2.28 13.65
C ILE A 34 -15.60 -1.54 14.55
N ARG A 35 -16.04 -0.45 15.20
CA ARG A 35 -15.28 0.34 16.19
C ARG A 35 -14.79 -0.45 17.39
N LEU A 36 -15.39 -1.60 17.67
CA LEU A 36 -14.99 -2.48 18.77
C LEU A 36 -13.79 -3.36 18.42
N PHE A 37 -13.54 -3.55 17.13
CA PHE A 37 -12.56 -4.51 16.61
C PHE A 37 -11.34 -3.86 15.98
N THR A 38 -11.37 -2.55 15.75
CA THR A 38 -10.32 -1.82 15.02
C THR A 38 -10.10 -0.42 15.57
N SER A 39 -8.86 0.03 15.57
CA SER A 39 -8.49 1.45 15.73
C SER A 39 -8.95 2.29 14.52
N PRO A 40 -9.08 3.62 14.64
CA PRO A 40 -9.27 4.49 13.48
C PRO A 40 -8.22 4.21 12.40
N TYR A 41 -8.67 4.06 11.15
CA TYR A 41 -7.82 3.77 10.02
C TYR A 41 -8.33 4.52 8.79
N GLN A 42 -7.42 4.93 7.92
CA GLN A 42 -7.74 5.60 6.67
C GLN A 42 -7.05 4.88 5.52
N SER A 43 -7.84 4.25 4.65
CA SER A 43 -7.39 3.54 3.45
C SER A 43 -7.50 4.44 2.20
N LEU A 44 -7.07 3.94 1.04
CA LEU A 44 -7.28 4.60 -0.25
C LEU A 44 -8.77 4.58 -0.62
N GLN A 45 -9.23 5.59 -1.37
CA GLN A 45 -10.65 5.66 -1.76
C GLN A 45 -11.09 4.41 -2.54
N ALA A 46 -10.23 3.86 -3.41
CA ALA A 46 -10.53 2.63 -4.15
C ALA A 46 -10.65 1.40 -3.25
N ILE A 47 -9.86 1.32 -2.17
CA ILE A 47 -9.95 0.24 -1.18
C ILE A 47 -11.23 0.38 -0.35
N ASP A 48 -11.61 1.61 0.02
CA ASP A 48 -12.89 1.87 0.70
C ASP A 48 -14.08 1.49 -0.20
N MET A 49 -14.02 1.84 -1.49
CA MET A 49 -15.00 1.43 -2.50
C MET A 49 -15.06 -0.09 -2.61
N TRP A 50 -13.92 -0.77 -2.72
CA TRP A 50 -13.84 -2.23 -2.76
C TRP A 50 -14.47 -2.89 -1.52
N ALA A 51 -14.15 -2.40 -0.32
CA ALA A 51 -14.73 -2.89 0.93
C ALA A 51 -16.24 -2.64 1.01
N TYR A 52 -16.71 -1.48 0.54
CA TYR A 52 -18.12 -1.14 0.46
C TYR A 52 -18.89 -2.06 -0.50
N LEU A 53 -18.37 -2.31 -1.70
CA LEU A 53 -19.02 -3.20 -2.68
C LEU A 53 -19.12 -4.63 -2.15
N ARG A 54 -18.04 -5.12 -1.52
CA ARG A 54 -18.00 -6.40 -0.81
C ARG A 54 -19.14 -6.53 0.20
N ILE A 55 -19.24 -5.60 1.14
CA ILE A 55 -20.29 -5.64 2.17
C ILE A 55 -21.68 -5.47 1.58
N THR A 56 -21.84 -4.62 0.58
CA THR A 56 -23.14 -4.35 -0.04
C THR A 56 -23.71 -5.59 -0.72
N THR A 57 -22.89 -6.33 -1.46
CA THR A 57 -23.32 -7.58 -2.09
C THR A 57 -23.66 -8.64 -1.05
N LEU A 58 -22.80 -8.84 -0.05
CA LEU A 58 -23.08 -9.82 1.01
C LEU A 58 -24.39 -9.50 1.75
N ARG A 59 -24.66 -8.23 2.05
CA ARG A 59 -25.92 -7.80 2.70
C ARG A 59 -27.14 -8.11 1.83
N LYS A 60 -27.05 -7.89 0.51
CA LYS A 60 -28.14 -8.18 -0.43
C LYS A 60 -28.38 -9.69 -0.59
N LEU A 61 -27.31 -10.48 -0.70
CA LEU A 61 -27.40 -11.94 -0.77
C LEU A 61 -28.06 -12.51 0.51
N VAL A 62 -27.58 -12.10 1.69
CA VAL A 62 -28.22 -12.55 2.94
C VAL A 62 -29.66 -12.07 3.04
N HIS A 63 -29.97 -10.83 2.62
CA HIS A 63 -31.34 -10.34 2.62
C HIS A 63 -32.31 -11.22 1.82
N GLU A 64 -31.96 -11.54 0.57
CA GLU A 64 -32.82 -12.40 -0.25
C GLU A 64 -32.94 -13.82 0.30
N PHE A 65 -31.87 -14.36 0.92
CA PHE A 65 -31.95 -15.65 1.62
C PHE A 65 -32.93 -15.58 2.81
N MET A 66 -32.81 -14.55 3.67
CA MET A 66 -33.69 -14.38 4.82
C MET A 66 -35.16 -14.15 4.40
N GLU A 67 -35.40 -13.38 3.35
CA GLU A 67 -36.76 -13.16 2.82
C GLU A 67 -37.35 -14.41 2.15
N THR A 68 -36.52 -15.31 1.63
CA THR A 68 -36.99 -16.60 1.11
C THR A 68 -37.61 -17.46 2.22
N PHE A 69 -37.04 -17.41 3.42
CA PHE A 69 -37.50 -18.17 4.59
C PHE A 69 -38.13 -17.28 5.66
N LYS A 70 -38.81 -16.21 5.24
CA LYS A 70 -39.38 -15.22 6.15
C LYS A 70 -40.34 -15.89 7.16
N GLY A 71 -40.02 -15.76 8.45
CA GLY A 71 -40.81 -16.33 9.54
C GLY A 71 -40.39 -17.75 9.94
N GLU A 72 -39.48 -18.39 9.22
CA GLU A 72 -38.83 -19.64 9.66
C GLU A 72 -37.58 -19.34 10.48
N LYS A 73 -37.10 -20.36 11.21
CA LYS A 73 -35.79 -20.30 11.87
C LYS A 73 -34.71 -20.64 10.85
N VAL A 74 -33.67 -19.81 10.77
CA VAL A 74 -32.59 -19.93 9.78
C VAL A 74 -31.21 -19.89 10.44
N GLN A 75 -30.20 -20.41 9.75
CA GLN A 75 -28.82 -20.42 10.22
C GLN A 75 -27.92 -19.60 9.31
N PHE A 76 -27.04 -18.80 9.91
CA PHE A 76 -25.96 -18.11 9.22
C PHE A 76 -24.62 -18.59 9.78
N VAL A 77 -23.73 -19.10 8.94
CA VAL A 77 -22.47 -19.71 9.35
C VAL A 77 -21.32 -19.00 8.64
N ASP A 78 -20.51 -18.25 9.39
CA ASP A 78 -19.36 -17.49 8.88
C ASP A 78 -18.06 -18.26 9.10
N LEU A 79 -17.52 -18.81 8.02
CA LEU A 79 -16.30 -19.63 7.96
C LEU A 79 -15.08 -18.73 7.77
N GLY A 80 -14.17 -18.74 8.75
CA GLY A 80 -13.06 -17.79 8.82
C GLY A 80 -13.56 -16.38 9.12
N SER A 81 -14.46 -16.27 10.11
CA SER A 81 -15.15 -15.03 10.43
C SER A 81 -14.20 -13.93 10.91
N GLY A 82 -12.99 -14.28 11.33
CA GLY A 82 -12.01 -13.38 11.93
C GLY A 82 -12.61 -12.31 12.82
N LEU A 83 -12.26 -11.05 12.57
CA LEU A 83 -12.86 -9.89 13.26
C LEU A 83 -14.09 -9.30 12.54
N SER A 84 -14.67 -10.03 11.59
CA SER A 84 -15.88 -9.62 10.89
C SER A 84 -17.03 -9.33 11.85
N THR A 85 -17.71 -8.22 11.61
CA THR A 85 -18.94 -7.79 12.29
C THR A 85 -20.19 -8.35 11.64
N PHE A 86 -20.06 -9.16 10.58
CA PHE A 86 -21.16 -9.49 9.69
C PHE A 86 -22.25 -10.34 10.38
N SER A 87 -21.87 -11.35 11.17
CA SER A 87 -22.83 -12.09 12.02
C SER A 87 -23.57 -11.19 13.02
N LEU A 88 -22.90 -10.18 13.59
CA LEU A 88 -23.53 -9.21 14.48
C LEU A 88 -24.53 -8.33 13.73
N TYR A 89 -24.21 -7.93 12.50
CA TYR A 89 -25.14 -7.26 11.60
C TYR A 89 -26.37 -8.14 11.30
N VAL A 90 -26.17 -9.41 10.98
CA VAL A 90 -27.26 -10.36 10.69
C VAL A 90 -28.17 -10.52 11.90
N LEU A 91 -27.60 -10.75 13.09
CA LEU A 91 -28.35 -10.85 14.36
C LEU A 91 -29.13 -9.58 14.71
N HIS A 92 -28.55 -8.41 14.41
CA HIS A 92 -29.21 -7.14 14.68
C HIS A 92 -30.35 -6.85 13.70
N THR A 93 -30.25 -7.37 12.47
CA THR A 93 -31.16 -7.03 11.37
C THR A 93 -32.34 -8.00 11.26
N TYR A 94 -32.13 -9.29 11.53
CA TYR A 94 -33.12 -10.32 11.29
C TYR A 94 -33.50 -11.04 12.58
N GLU A 95 -34.80 -11.28 12.74
CA GLU A 95 -35.35 -12.15 13.78
C GLU A 95 -35.25 -13.62 13.34
N ASN A 96 -35.32 -14.56 14.29
CA ASN A 96 -35.30 -16.01 14.05
C ASN A 96 -34.04 -16.57 13.34
N VAL A 97 -32.91 -15.87 13.41
CA VAL A 97 -31.61 -16.37 12.93
C VAL A 97 -30.73 -16.87 14.08
N VAL A 98 -29.99 -17.95 13.85
CA VAL A 98 -28.86 -18.38 14.67
C VAL A 98 -27.57 -18.18 13.88
N CYS A 99 -26.65 -17.38 14.42
CA CYS A 99 -25.37 -17.10 13.78
C CYS A 99 -24.23 -17.90 14.41
N PHE A 100 -23.33 -18.40 13.57
CA PHE A 100 -22.15 -19.15 13.96
C PHE A 100 -20.90 -18.47 13.40
N ASP A 101 -19.96 -18.13 14.27
CA ASP A 101 -18.65 -17.60 13.88
C ASP A 101 -17.58 -18.67 14.09
N ILE A 102 -16.83 -18.97 13.03
CA ILE A 102 -15.83 -20.04 13.01
C ILE A 102 -14.48 -19.46 12.57
N ASP A 103 -13.41 -19.71 13.32
CA ASP A 103 -12.04 -19.36 12.96
C ASP A 103 -11.04 -20.16 13.83
N PHE A 104 -9.74 -19.88 13.75
CA PHE A 104 -8.77 -20.45 14.69
C PHE A 104 -9.08 -20.08 16.14
N ILE A 105 -8.79 -20.99 17.08
CA ILE A 105 -9.15 -20.83 18.50
C ILE A 105 -8.59 -19.53 19.12
N HIS A 106 -7.35 -19.16 18.80
CA HIS A 106 -6.72 -17.96 19.34
C HIS A 106 -7.42 -16.69 18.84
N HIS A 107 -7.80 -16.67 17.57
CA HIS A 107 -8.51 -15.56 16.93
C HIS A 107 -9.93 -15.41 17.46
N MET A 108 -10.66 -16.52 17.59
CA MET A 108 -12.00 -16.52 18.17
C MET A 108 -12.02 -16.10 19.64
N ARG A 109 -11.04 -16.54 20.45
CA ARG A 109 -10.89 -16.07 21.83
C ARG A 109 -10.60 -14.57 21.89
N HIS A 110 -9.79 -14.05 20.98
CA HIS A 110 -9.54 -12.61 20.90
C HIS A 110 -10.85 -11.83 20.58
N LYS A 111 -11.60 -12.26 19.56
CA LYS A 111 -12.92 -11.68 19.23
C LYS A 111 -13.89 -11.74 20.41
N ALA A 112 -13.98 -12.89 21.08
CA ALA A 112 -14.82 -13.10 22.25
C ALA A 112 -14.46 -12.12 23.38
N GLN A 113 -13.17 -11.91 23.65
CA GLN A 113 -12.71 -10.94 24.65
C GLN A 113 -13.11 -9.50 24.32
N LEU A 114 -13.00 -9.09 23.05
CA LEU A 114 -13.41 -7.74 22.61
C LEU A 114 -14.91 -7.53 22.81
N ILE A 115 -15.72 -8.50 22.38
CA ILE A 115 -17.18 -8.48 22.56
C ILE A 115 -17.54 -8.46 24.05
N HIS A 116 -16.91 -9.32 24.84
CA HIS A 116 -17.16 -9.45 26.27
C HIS A 116 -16.86 -8.14 27.03
N LYS A 117 -15.69 -7.55 26.79
CA LYS A 117 -15.28 -6.27 27.40
C LYS A 117 -16.20 -5.10 27.05
N SER A 118 -16.82 -5.11 25.86
CA SER A 118 -17.67 -4.01 25.41
C SER A 118 -18.98 -3.87 26.20
N ASN A 119 -19.47 -4.95 26.82
CA ASN A 119 -20.81 -5.07 27.43
C ASN A 119 -22.00 -4.75 26.50
N ARG A 120 -21.79 -4.40 25.22
CA ARG A 120 -22.86 -4.00 24.27
C ARG A 120 -23.75 -5.16 23.84
N PHE A 121 -23.29 -6.39 24.01
CA PHE A 121 -23.96 -7.62 23.56
C PHE A 121 -24.52 -8.47 24.70
N SER A 122 -24.68 -7.89 25.90
CA SER A 122 -25.26 -8.58 27.06
C SER A 122 -26.69 -9.08 26.80
N HIS A 123 -27.44 -8.40 25.92
CA HIS A 123 -28.77 -8.80 25.48
C HIS A 123 -28.83 -10.17 24.79
N LEU A 124 -27.70 -10.68 24.28
CA LEU A 124 -27.62 -12.04 23.73
C LEU A 124 -27.65 -13.12 24.80
N ASN A 125 -27.54 -12.78 26.10
CA ASN A 125 -27.51 -13.71 27.23
C ASN A 125 -26.51 -14.87 27.04
N TYR A 126 -25.33 -14.55 26.49
CA TYR A 126 -24.30 -15.53 26.21
C TYR A 126 -23.57 -16.00 27.47
N GLN A 127 -22.95 -17.17 27.38
CA GLN A 127 -21.98 -17.70 28.33
C GLN A 127 -20.61 -17.83 27.67
N LEU A 128 -19.55 -17.82 28.48
CA LEU A 128 -18.20 -18.14 28.02
C LEU A 128 -17.93 -19.63 28.25
N VAL A 129 -17.82 -20.39 27.16
CA VAL A 129 -17.42 -21.81 27.17
C VAL A 129 -16.04 -21.90 26.52
N ASP A 130 -15.03 -22.34 27.27
CA ASP A 130 -13.63 -22.39 26.81
C ASP A 130 -13.07 -21.08 26.24
N GLY A 131 -13.61 -19.95 26.72
CA GLY A 131 -13.25 -18.59 26.28
C GLY A 131 -13.98 -18.13 25.01
N LEU A 132 -15.00 -18.87 24.55
CA LEU A 132 -15.82 -18.57 23.38
C LEU A 132 -17.25 -18.19 23.80
N LEU A 133 -17.89 -17.29 23.05
CA LEU A 133 -19.25 -16.84 23.33
C LEU A 133 -20.28 -17.83 22.79
N VAL A 134 -21.17 -18.29 23.66
CA VAL A 134 -22.25 -19.22 23.30
C VAL A 134 -23.57 -18.74 23.88
N SER A 135 -24.54 -18.50 23.02
CA SER A 135 -25.95 -18.25 23.36
C SER A 135 -26.89 -19.06 22.47
N ASP A 136 -28.20 -18.89 22.69
CA ASP A 136 -29.23 -19.53 21.87
C ASP A 136 -29.24 -19.04 20.41
N THR A 137 -28.74 -17.83 20.16
CA THR A 137 -28.78 -17.16 18.85
C THR A 137 -27.40 -16.83 18.28
N TYR A 138 -26.33 -16.86 19.07
CA TYR A 138 -24.97 -16.59 18.60
C TYR A 138 -23.96 -17.56 19.22
N LYS A 139 -23.20 -18.27 18.38
CA LYS A 139 -22.26 -19.29 18.83
C LYS A 139 -20.91 -19.13 18.13
N MET A 140 -19.87 -18.99 18.93
CA MET A 140 -18.49 -19.06 18.47
C MET A 140 -17.96 -20.47 18.60
N MET A 141 -17.24 -20.94 17.58
CA MET A 141 -16.50 -22.20 17.63
C MET A 141 -15.16 -22.05 16.94
N HIS A 142 -14.24 -22.97 17.24
CA HIS A 142 -12.95 -22.99 16.59
C HIS A 142 -12.85 -24.15 15.61
N MET A 143 -12.16 -23.92 14.49
CA MET A 143 -11.93 -24.94 13.48
C MET A 143 -10.69 -24.60 12.68
N ASP A 144 -9.82 -25.58 12.49
CA ASP A 144 -8.78 -25.52 11.45
C ASP A 144 -9.32 -26.16 10.16
N PHE A 145 -9.51 -25.37 9.10
CA PHE A 145 -9.97 -25.87 7.81
C PHE A 145 -8.95 -26.77 7.09
N GLU A 146 -7.69 -26.78 7.55
CA GLU A 146 -6.69 -27.77 7.15
C GLU A 146 -6.89 -29.12 7.86
N ASN A 147 -7.75 -29.19 8.89
CA ASN A 147 -8.12 -30.41 9.62
C ASN A 147 -9.60 -30.80 9.36
N LEU A 148 -9.82 -31.65 8.36
CA LEU A 148 -11.18 -32.04 7.93
C LEU A 148 -11.98 -32.77 9.00
N GLU A 149 -11.34 -33.42 9.97
CA GLU A 149 -12.05 -34.06 11.08
C GLU A 149 -12.77 -33.04 11.97
N GLU A 150 -12.25 -31.81 12.08
CA GLU A 150 -12.93 -30.71 12.78
C GLU A 150 -14.10 -30.20 11.93
N VAL A 151 -13.89 -30.04 10.62
CA VAL A 151 -14.92 -29.60 9.68
C VAL A 151 -16.16 -30.48 9.71
N TYR A 152 -15.98 -31.80 9.76
CA TYR A 152 -17.10 -32.74 9.77
C TYR A 152 -17.92 -32.73 11.07
N LYS A 153 -17.50 -31.97 12.10
CA LYS A 153 -18.19 -31.85 13.39
C LYS A 153 -19.11 -30.63 13.50
N LEU A 154 -19.45 -29.94 12.40
CA LEU A 154 -20.39 -28.80 12.45
C LEU A 154 -21.70 -29.12 13.19
N GLU A 155 -22.25 -30.31 12.99
CA GLU A 155 -23.49 -30.76 13.65
C GLU A 155 -23.31 -30.97 15.16
N GLU A 156 -22.17 -31.51 15.58
CA GLU A 156 -21.82 -31.67 17.00
C GLU A 156 -21.74 -30.32 17.73
N HIS A 157 -21.38 -29.25 17.00
CA HIS A 157 -21.34 -27.88 17.52
C HIS A 157 -22.67 -27.14 17.39
N GLY A 158 -23.74 -27.84 17.00
CA GLY A 158 -25.11 -27.36 17.04
C GLY A 158 -25.60 -26.66 15.78
N VAL A 159 -24.88 -26.75 14.65
CA VAL A 159 -25.42 -26.40 13.33
C VAL A 159 -26.39 -27.52 12.91
N SER A 160 -27.67 -27.21 12.79
CA SER A 160 -28.69 -28.19 12.42
C SER A 160 -28.70 -28.47 10.93
N ARG A 161 -28.86 -29.74 10.55
CA ARG A 161 -29.12 -30.14 9.16
C ARG A 161 -30.54 -29.81 8.72
N ASP A 162 -31.47 -29.61 9.65
CA ASP A 162 -32.91 -29.47 9.39
C ASP A 162 -33.39 -28.02 9.34
N LEU A 163 -32.45 -27.05 9.23
CA LEU A 163 -32.75 -25.64 9.06
C LEU A 163 -32.13 -25.09 7.76
N PRO A 164 -32.81 -24.16 7.05
CA PRO A 164 -32.20 -23.44 5.95
C PRO A 164 -30.92 -22.74 6.41
N THR A 165 -29.82 -22.94 5.68
CA THR A 165 -28.50 -22.50 6.13
C THR A 165 -27.77 -21.69 5.07
N PHE A 166 -27.33 -20.50 5.44
CA PHE A 166 -26.45 -19.65 4.65
C PHE A 166 -25.02 -19.75 5.19
N PHE A 167 -24.11 -20.29 4.38
CA PHE A 167 -22.68 -20.34 4.66
C PHE A 167 -21.97 -19.16 3.99
N LEU A 168 -21.00 -18.57 4.68
CA LEU A 168 -20.11 -17.53 4.16
C LEU A 168 -18.66 -17.98 4.31
N SER A 169 -17.84 -17.81 3.27
CA SER A 169 -16.37 -17.85 3.37
C SER A 169 -15.78 -16.61 2.70
N GLU A 170 -15.42 -15.61 3.49
CA GLU A 170 -15.03 -14.30 2.99
C GLU A 170 -13.49 -14.19 2.86
N PHE A 171 -12.91 -14.65 1.75
CA PHE A 171 -11.46 -14.84 1.57
C PHE A 171 -10.84 -15.80 2.60
N CYS A 172 -11.60 -16.78 3.11
CA CYS A 172 -11.07 -17.74 4.07
C CYS A 172 -10.47 -18.97 3.37
N LEU A 173 -11.24 -19.67 2.53
CA LEU A 173 -10.76 -20.89 1.87
C LEU A 173 -9.67 -20.64 0.82
N THR A 174 -9.39 -19.38 0.47
CA THR A 174 -8.28 -19.00 -0.41
C THR A 174 -6.92 -19.41 0.17
N TYR A 175 -6.79 -19.45 1.50
CA TYR A 175 -5.56 -19.79 2.21
C TYR A 175 -5.39 -21.29 2.50
N VAL A 176 -6.42 -22.10 2.25
CA VAL A 176 -6.46 -23.54 2.59
C VAL A 176 -6.05 -24.39 1.39
N GLU A 177 -5.29 -25.46 1.63
CA GLU A 177 -4.88 -26.39 0.56
C GLU A 177 -6.05 -26.77 -0.35
N ASN A 178 -5.83 -26.72 -1.67
CA ASN A 178 -6.90 -26.89 -2.65
C ASN A 178 -7.68 -28.20 -2.45
N GLU A 179 -7.00 -29.31 -2.19
CA GLU A 179 -7.63 -30.61 -1.92
C GLU A 179 -8.52 -30.61 -0.68
N LYS A 180 -8.17 -29.81 0.33
CA LYS A 180 -8.93 -29.72 1.58
C LYS A 180 -10.07 -28.74 1.44
N SER A 181 -9.84 -27.56 0.88
CA SER A 181 -10.90 -26.59 0.62
C SER A 181 -11.97 -27.15 -0.33
N ASP A 182 -11.60 -27.98 -1.31
CA ASP A 182 -12.56 -28.72 -2.15
C ASP A 182 -13.45 -29.65 -1.30
N LYS A 183 -12.86 -30.41 -0.36
CA LYS A 183 -13.62 -31.29 0.56
C LYS A 183 -14.50 -30.51 1.53
N VAL A 184 -14.08 -29.33 1.98
CA VAL A 184 -14.93 -28.43 2.78
C VAL A 184 -16.16 -28.03 1.96
N ILE A 185 -15.96 -27.54 0.73
CA ILE A 185 -17.06 -27.09 -0.15
C ILE A 185 -18.02 -28.25 -0.47
N GLU A 186 -17.50 -29.45 -0.76
CA GLU A 186 -18.28 -30.66 -0.99
C GLU A 186 -19.12 -31.04 0.24
N PHE A 187 -18.50 -31.01 1.42
CA PHE A 187 -19.20 -31.29 2.67
C PHE A 187 -20.34 -30.31 2.91
N LEU A 188 -20.14 -29.01 2.71
CA LEU A 188 -21.19 -28.00 2.85
C LEU A 188 -22.36 -28.24 1.88
N ALA A 189 -22.08 -28.67 0.65
CA ALA A 189 -23.09 -29.01 -0.35
C ALA A 189 -23.94 -30.24 0.04
N GLY A 190 -23.40 -31.14 0.86
CA GLY A 190 -24.08 -32.33 1.39
C GLY A 190 -24.57 -32.20 2.83
N PHE A 191 -24.36 -31.05 3.49
CA PHE A 191 -24.61 -30.93 4.92
C PHE A 191 -26.10 -30.81 5.28
N SER A 192 -26.81 -29.88 4.63
CA SER A 192 -28.18 -29.52 4.99
C SER A 192 -29.22 -30.40 4.27
N ASN A 193 -30.26 -30.81 5.01
CA ASN A 193 -31.47 -31.44 4.47
C ASN A 193 -32.50 -30.41 4.00
N ARG A 194 -32.28 -29.13 4.30
CA ARG A 194 -33.08 -27.97 3.86
C ARG A 194 -32.30 -27.17 2.83
N PRO A 195 -32.93 -26.19 2.15
CA PRO A 195 -32.20 -25.34 1.22
C PRO A 195 -31.00 -24.64 1.87
N SER A 196 -29.87 -24.65 1.18
CA SER A 196 -28.64 -23.99 1.61
C SER A 196 -28.06 -23.10 0.52
N ALA A 197 -27.39 -22.04 0.94
CA ALA A 197 -26.60 -21.17 0.09
C ALA A 197 -25.18 -21.05 0.64
N TYR A 198 -24.19 -20.94 -0.22
CA TYR A 198 -22.80 -20.71 0.14
C TYR A 198 -22.25 -19.52 -0.65
N ALA A 199 -22.06 -18.41 0.04
CA ALA A 199 -21.38 -17.24 -0.51
C ALA A 199 -19.88 -17.31 -0.22
N PHE A 200 -19.05 -17.01 -1.22
CA PHE A 200 -17.61 -17.02 -1.08
C PHE A 200 -16.96 -15.83 -1.79
N LEU A 201 -15.83 -15.39 -1.27
CA LEU A 201 -14.97 -14.40 -1.92
C LEU A 201 -13.60 -14.99 -2.18
N ASP A 202 -13.07 -14.75 -3.37
CA ASP A 202 -11.76 -15.25 -3.78
C ASP A 202 -11.10 -14.34 -4.84
N TYR A 203 -9.86 -14.66 -5.21
CA TYR A 203 -9.07 -13.93 -6.20
C TYR A 203 -9.10 -14.60 -7.58
N VAL A 204 -9.01 -13.79 -8.64
CA VAL A 204 -8.96 -14.22 -10.05
C VAL A 204 -7.96 -13.38 -10.85
N GLY A 205 -7.45 -13.90 -11.96
CA GLY A 205 -6.44 -13.21 -12.77
C GLY A 205 -5.00 -13.42 -12.34
N SER A 206 -4.63 -14.62 -11.91
CA SER A 206 -3.23 -14.92 -11.53
C SER A 206 -2.24 -14.76 -12.69
N TRP A 207 -2.70 -14.88 -13.94
CA TRP A 207 -1.89 -14.70 -15.16
C TRP A 207 -1.61 -13.24 -15.53
N THR A 208 -2.26 -12.28 -14.87
CA THR A 208 -2.04 -10.85 -15.12
C THR A 208 -0.80 -10.41 -14.35
N LYS A 209 -0.13 -9.34 -14.77
CA LYS A 209 1.06 -8.87 -14.04
C LYS A 209 0.72 -8.38 -12.63
N PHE A 210 -0.44 -7.73 -12.46
CA PHE A 210 -0.94 -7.38 -11.12
C PHE A 210 -1.20 -8.63 -10.30
N GLY A 211 -1.93 -9.62 -10.84
CA GLY A 211 -2.27 -10.84 -10.13
C GLY A 211 -1.04 -11.64 -9.74
N THR A 212 -0.07 -11.82 -10.65
CA THR A 212 1.21 -12.48 -10.35
C THR A 212 1.94 -11.75 -9.23
N TRP A 213 2.13 -10.43 -9.33
CA TRP A 213 2.80 -9.65 -8.28
C TRP A 213 2.07 -9.70 -6.94
N TYR A 214 0.75 -9.54 -6.94
CA TYR A 214 -0.07 -9.53 -5.74
C TYR A 214 -0.08 -10.91 -5.07
N GLY A 215 -0.14 -11.98 -5.87
CA GLY A 215 0.03 -13.35 -5.38
C GLY A 215 1.42 -13.60 -4.79
N ASP A 216 2.48 -13.23 -5.51
CA ASP A 216 3.87 -13.37 -5.06
C ASP A 216 4.14 -12.56 -3.78
N LEU A 217 3.52 -11.38 -3.64
CA LEU A 217 3.61 -10.54 -2.46
C LEU A 217 3.06 -11.26 -1.23
N PHE A 218 1.86 -11.82 -1.32
CA PHE A 218 1.22 -12.54 -0.22
C PHE A 218 1.89 -13.89 0.07
N GLU A 219 2.42 -14.58 -0.94
CA GLU A 219 3.26 -15.76 -0.74
C GLU A 219 4.52 -15.42 0.08
N LYS A 220 5.20 -14.31 -0.25
CA LYS A 220 6.37 -13.82 0.51
C LYS A 220 6.04 -13.46 1.95
N PHE A 221 4.84 -12.93 2.20
CA PHE A 221 4.33 -12.67 3.56
C PHE A 221 3.88 -13.92 4.32
N GLY A 222 3.96 -15.11 3.70
CA GLY A 222 3.55 -16.36 4.33
C GLY A 222 2.03 -16.57 4.35
N ALA A 223 1.27 -15.84 3.54
CA ALA A 223 -0.19 -15.95 3.41
C ALA A 223 -0.58 -16.20 1.94
N GLU A 224 -0.03 -17.25 1.34
CA GLU A 224 -0.25 -17.60 -0.07
C GLU A 224 -1.75 -17.85 -0.37
N PHE A 225 -2.23 -17.28 -1.47
CA PHE A 225 -3.55 -17.57 -2.03
C PHE A 225 -3.51 -18.90 -2.79
N LYS A 226 -3.67 -20.02 -2.09
CA LYS A 226 -3.58 -21.37 -2.65
C LYS A 226 -4.63 -21.63 -3.73
N SER A 227 -5.86 -21.14 -3.54
CA SER A 227 -6.93 -21.27 -4.55
C SER A 227 -6.63 -20.48 -5.81
N PHE A 228 -5.97 -19.33 -5.68
CA PHE A 228 -5.68 -18.40 -6.76
C PHE A 228 -4.80 -19.00 -7.85
N ARG A 229 -3.94 -19.98 -7.55
CA ARG A 229 -3.15 -20.68 -8.58
C ARG A 229 -3.95 -21.69 -9.39
N LYS A 230 -4.97 -22.32 -8.77
CA LYS A 230 -5.74 -23.41 -9.39
C LYS A 230 -7.03 -22.89 -10.04
N TYR A 231 -7.76 -22.03 -9.32
CA TYR A 231 -9.10 -21.55 -9.64
C TYR A 231 -9.09 -20.07 -10.06
N ASP A 232 -8.09 -19.64 -10.81
CA ASP A 232 -7.86 -18.24 -11.20
C ASP A 232 -8.92 -17.58 -12.11
N THR A 233 -9.95 -18.29 -12.59
CA THR A 233 -11.01 -17.71 -13.43
C THR A 233 -12.41 -17.89 -12.83
N ILE A 234 -13.34 -17.04 -13.27
CA ILE A 234 -14.77 -17.15 -12.94
C ILE A 234 -15.30 -18.54 -13.32
N GLU A 235 -14.99 -19.02 -14.53
CA GLU A 235 -15.45 -20.31 -15.05
C GLU A 235 -14.92 -21.47 -14.21
N LYS A 236 -13.66 -21.38 -13.74
CA LYS A 236 -13.08 -22.37 -12.84
C LYS A 236 -13.77 -22.39 -11.49
N HIS A 237 -14.12 -21.23 -10.93
CA HIS A 237 -14.90 -21.17 -9.69
C HIS A 237 -16.32 -21.73 -9.87
N VAL A 238 -17.01 -21.43 -10.99
CA VAL A 238 -18.33 -22.00 -11.30
C VAL A 238 -18.26 -23.53 -11.45
N GLY A 239 -17.27 -24.02 -12.22
CA GLY A 239 -17.04 -25.45 -12.42
C GLY A 239 -16.75 -26.16 -11.09
N ARG A 240 -15.84 -25.60 -10.28
CA ARG A 240 -15.45 -26.13 -8.96
C ARG A 240 -16.67 -26.42 -8.08
N HIS A 241 -17.54 -25.45 -7.85
CA HIS A 241 -18.66 -25.63 -6.92
C HIS A 241 -19.73 -26.58 -7.47
N LYS A 242 -19.97 -26.55 -8.78
CA LYS A 242 -20.88 -27.47 -9.45
C LYS A 242 -20.40 -28.92 -9.34
N GLU A 243 -19.11 -29.16 -9.59
CA GLU A 243 -18.50 -30.50 -9.46
C GLU A 243 -18.54 -31.02 -8.02
N LEU A 244 -18.46 -30.12 -7.04
CA LEU A 244 -18.53 -30.43 -5.60
C LEU A 244 -19.97 -30.51 -5.07
N GLY A 245 -20.98 -30.61 -5.95
CA GLY A 245 -22.34 -31.02 -5.57
C GLY A 245 -23.32 -29.88 -5.27
N TRP A 246 -22.99 -28.63 -5.63
CA TRP A 246 -23.94 -27.52 -5.64
C TRP A 246 -24.75 -27.49 -6.94
N ASP A 247 -26.07 -27.24 -6.85
CA ASP A 247 -26.97 -27.33 -8.00
C ASP A 247 -26.78 -26.18 -8.99
N TYR A 248 -26.51 -24.98 -8.47
CA TYR A 248 -26.26 -23.79 -9.27
C TYR A 248 -25.26 -22.86 -8.59
N THR A 249 -24.36 -22.26 -9.36
CA THR A 249 -23.33 -21.35 -8.86
C THR A 249 -23.22 -20.14 -9.77
N MET A 250 -23.23 -18.96 -9.17
CA MET A 250 -23.06 -17.67 -9.85
C MET A 250 -21.82 -17.00 -9.29
N VAL A 251 -20.90 -16.57 -10.16
CA VAL A 251 -19.65 -15.92 -9.76
C VAL A 251 -19.48 -14.67 -10.60
N ASN A 252 -19.27 -13.53 -9.94
CA ASN A 252 -19.07 -12.25 -10.62
C ASN A 252 -17.89 -11.51 -10.00
N GLN A 253 -17.15 -10.76 -10.82
CA GLN A 253 -16.19 -9.77 -10.34
C GLN A 253 -16.89 -8.75 -9.44
N MET A 254 -16.17 -8.19 -8.47
CA MET A 254 -16.71 -7.16 -7.58
C MET A 254 -17.28 -5.94 -8.36
N THR A 255 -16.71 -5.64 -9.52
CA THR A 255 -17.16 -4.58 -10.45
C THR A 255 -18.63 -4.72 -10.84
N PHE A 256 -19.14 -5.96 -10.93
CA PHE A 256 -20.55 -6.25 -11.17
C PHE A 256 -21.46 -5.61 -10.11
N THR A 257 -21.01 -5.57 -8.86
CA THR A 257 -21.76 -4.93 -7.77
C THR A 257 -22.00 -3.46 -8.08
N TYR A 258 -20.93 -2.72 -8.40
CA TYR A 258 -21.03 -1.29 -8.67
C TYR A 258 -21.87 -1.02 -9.92
N ASN A 259 -21.59 -1.74 -11.00
CA ASN A 259 -22.13 -1.45 -12.33
C ASN A 259 -23.57 -1.94 -12.50
N GLU A 260 -23.94 -3.09 -11.91
CA GLU A 260 -25.24 -3.73 -12.17
C GLU A 260 -26.13 -3.80 -10.92
N ILE A 261 -25.57 -3.96 -9.71
CA ILE A 261 -26.38 -4.16 -8.49
C ILE A 261 -26.77 -2.83 -7.83
N LEU A 262 -25.87 -1.84 -7.82
CA LEU A 262 -26.18 -0.53 -7.28
C LEU A 262 -27.19 0.21 -8.15
N THR A 263 -28.04 1.03 -7.53
CA THR A 263 -28.90 1.97 -8.25
C THR A 263 -28.09 3.20 -8.67
N ASP A 264 -28.59 3.97 -9.64
CA ASP A 264 -27.97 5.24 -10.02
C ASP A 264 -27.92 6.25 -8.87
N GLU A 265 -28.87 6.19 -7.95
CA GLU A 265 -28.87 7.01 -6.74
C GLU A 265 -27.74 6.60 -5.80
N GLU A 266 -27.57 5.30 -5.57
CA GLU A 266 -26.55 4.81 -4.66
C GLU A 266 -25.14 5.00 -5.23
N ARG A 267 -24.93 4.80 -6.55
CA ARG A 267 -23.69 5.16 -7.25
C ARG A 267 -23.36 6.64 -7.06
N ARG A 268 -24.32 7.54 -7.30
CA ARG A 268 -24.14 8.99 -7.09
C ARG A 268 -23.82 9.31 -5.63
N ARG A 269 -24.44 8.62 -4.66
CA ARG A 269 -24.15 8.83 -3.23
C ARG A 269 -22.69 8.49 -2.92
N VAL A 270 -22.22 7.31 -3.29
CA VAL A 270 -20.85 6.87 -2.96
C VAL A 270 -19.78 7.67 -3.70
N VAL A 271 -20.05 8.09 -4.94
CA VAL A 271 -19.12 8.96 -5.68
C VAL A 271 -19.02 10.34 -5.04
N ASN A 272 -20.15 10.93 -4.63
CA ASN A 272 -20.15 12.26 -4.03
C ASN A 272 -19.65 12.28 -2.58
N LEU A 273 -19.71 11.15 -1.86
CA LEU A 273 -19.25 11.07 -0.47
C LEU A 273 -17.77 11.44 -0.30
N ASP A 274 -16.93 10.99 -1.23
CA ASP A 274 -15.48 11.18 -1.16
C ASP A 274 -14.92 11.91 -2.41
N ASN A 275 -15.80 12.51 -3.22
CA ASN A 275 -15.46 13.07 -4.53
C ASN A 275 -14.64 12.07 -5.37
N PHE A 276 -15.12 10.83 -5.39
CA PHE A 276 -14.41 9.66 -5.92
C PHE A 276 -14.11 9.83 -7.40
N LYS A 277 -12.83 9.70 -7.77
CA LYS A 277 -12.35 9.88 -9.16
C LYS A 277 -11.54 8.69 -9.68
N ASP A 278 -11.11 7.80 -8.79
CA ASP A 278 -10.15 6.74 -9.11
C ASP A 278 -10.84 5.44 -9.52
N PHE A 279 -11.77 5.55 -10.49
CA PHE A 279 -12.51 4.39 -11.03
C PHE A 279 -11.60 3.34 -11.67
N TYR A 280 -10.47 3.78 -12.20
CA TYR A 280 -9.45 2.91 -12.78
C TYR A 280 -8.79 2.04 -11.70
N GLU A 281 -8.33 2.64 -10.60
CA GLU A 281 -7.76 1.91 -9.46
C GLU A 281 -8.77 0.94 -8.86
N ALA A 282 -10.00 1.40 -8.62
CA ALA A 282 -11.05 0.51 -8.14
C ALA A 282 -11.28 -0.66 -9.10
N GLY A 283 -11.14 -0.44 -10.41
CA GLY A 283 -11.15 -1.50 -11.42
C GLY A 283 -10.10 -2.57 -11.16
N VAL A 284 -8.85 -2.21 -10.88
CA VAL A 284 -7.77 -3.18 -10.60
C VAL A 284 -8.17 -4.11 -9.45
N TYR A 285 -8.57 -3.57 -8.30
CA TYR A 285 -8.98 -4.39 -7.14
C TYR A 285 -10.27 -5.18 -7.39
N CYS A 286 -11.28 -4.53 -7.99
CA CYS A 286 -12.61 -5.12 -8.16
C CYS A 286 -12.65 -6.19 -9.25
N ASN A 287 -11.76 -6.14 -10.23
CA ASN A 287 -11.69 -7.12 -11.31
C ASN A 287 -10.86 -8.35 -10.90
N HIS A 288 -9.84 -8.20 -10.04
CA HIS A 288 -9.08 -9.35 -9.51
C HIS A 288 -9.72 -10.03 -8.29
N THR A 289 -10.92 -9.60 -7.89
CA THR A 289 -11.68 -10.21 -6.79
C THR A 289 -13.07 -10.59 -7.25
N VAL A 290 -13.53 -11.77 -6.85
CA VAL A 290 -14.87 -12.26 -7.15
C VAL A 290 -15.68 -12.44 -5.88
N ILE A 291 -16.99 -12.26 -6.02
CA ILE A 291 -17.98 -12.77 -5.07
C ILE A 291 -18.81 -13.81 -5.80
N GLY A 292 -18.82 -15.03 -5.27
CA GLY A 292 -19.63 -16.14 -5.74
C GLY A 292 -20.73 -16.52 -4.75
N ILE A 293 -21.81 -17.07 -5.27
CA ILE A 293 -22.84 -17.73 -4.48
C ILE A 293 -23.29 -19.04 -5.14
N ALA A 294 -23.21 -20.13 -4.39
CA ALA A 294 -23.71 -21.45 -4.75
C ALA A 294 -25.00 -21.75 -3.98
N VAL A 295 -25.97 -22.41 -4.60
CA VAL A 295 -27.30 -22.66 -4.02
C VAL A 295 -27.75 -24.10 -4.25
N LYS A 296 -28.53 -24.64 -3.29
CA LYS A 296 -29.09 -25.99 -3.34
C LYS A 296 -30.35 -26.12 -2.46
N PRO A 297 -31.52 -26.54 -2.97
CA PRO A 297 -31.84 -26.67 -4.38
C PRO A 297 -32.03 -25.31 -5.06
N LYS A 298 -31.70 -25.22 -6.35
CA LYS A 298 -31.80 -23.98 -7.14
C LYS A 298 -33.21 -23.41 -7.14
N GLU A 299 -34.21 -24.28 -7.23
CA GLU A 299 -35.62 -23.94 -7.42
C GLU A 299 -36.21 -23.23 -6.19
N GLU A 300 -35.76 -23.58 -4.98
CA GLU A 300 -36.22 -22.95 -3.74
C GLU A 300 -35.51 -21.62 -3.47
N LEU A 301 -34.35 -21.37 -4.09
CA LEU A 301 -33.53 -20.18 -3.88
C LEU A 301 -33.56 -19.22 -5.09
N PHE A 302 -34.68 -19.18 -5.81
CA PHE A 302 -34.83 -18.38 -7.03
C PHE A 302 -34.58 -16.88 -6.83
N ARG A 303 -34.86 -16.32 -5.64
CA ARG A 303 -34.58 -14.90 -5.33
C ARG A 303 -33.10 -14.55 -5.43
N LEU A 304 -32.24 -15.42 -4.91
CA LEU A 304 -30.79 -15.28 -5.02
C LEU A 304 -30.34 -15.41 -6.48
N VAL A 305 -30.93 -16.38 -7.18
CA VAL A 305 -30.63 -16.59 -8.61
C VAL A 305 -31.01 -15.37 -9.42
N ASP A 306 -32.22 -14.84 -9.25
CA ASP A 306 -32.69 -13.69 -10.00
C ASP A 306 -31.92 -12.40 -9.65
N LEU A 307 -31.43 -12.27 -8.41
CA LEU A 307 -30.60 -11.14 -7.98
C LEU A 307 -29.17 -11.18 -8.57
N TYR A 308 -28.55 -12.36 -8.67
CA TYR A 308 -27.09 -12.45 -8.83
C TYR A 308 -26.63 -13.17 -10.09
N ASP A 309 -27.54 -13.76 -10.84
CA ASP A 309 -27.24 -14.37 -12.13
C ASP A 309 -27.04 -13.28 -13.21
N SER A 310 -25.79 -13.09 -13.61
CA SER A 310 -25.44 -12.06 -14.60
C SER A 310 -25.98 -12.34 -15.99
N GLU A 311 -26.28 -13.61 -16.33
CA GLU A 311 -26.93 -13.94 -17.60
C GLU A 311 -28.40 -13.50 -17.62
N LYS A 312 -29.05 -13.45 -16.45
CA LYS A 312 -30.43 -12.94 -16.29
C LYS A 312 -30.49 -11.42 -16.14
N MET A 313 -29.49 -10.82 -15.50
CA MET A 313 -29.43 -9.38 -15.22
C MET A 313 -28.97 -8.54 -16.43
N GLY A 314 -28.35 -9.16 -17.44
CA GLY A 314 -27.45 -8.50 -18.38
C GLY A 314 -27.91 -7.14 -18.89
N GLN A 315 -27.06 -6.10 -18.78
CA GLN A 315 -27.22 -4.89 -19.60
C GLN A 315 -26.07 -3.87 -19.67
N HIS A 316 -24.96 -3.96 -18.90
CA HIS A 316 -23.90 -2.93 -19.00
C HIS A 316 -22.45 -3.41 -19.20
N ARG A 317 -22.15 -4.72 -19.31
CA ARG A 317 -20.78 -5.20 -19.61
C ARG A 317 -20.15 -4.55 -20.86
N SER A 318 -20.96 -4.11 -21.84
CA SER A 318 -20.52 -3.45 -23.08
C SER A 318 -20.62 -1.92 -23.08
N LYS A 319 -21.15 -1.30 -22.01
CA LYS A 319 -21.40 0.15 -21.98
C LYS A 319 -20.31 0.86 -21.17
N LYS A 320 -19.48 1.67 -21.84
CA LYS A 320 -18.54 2.58 -21.18
C LYS A 320 -19.27 3.87 -20.78
N TYR A 321 -19.60 3.99 -19.50
CA TYR A 321 -20.02 5.27 -18.91
C TYR A 321 -18.84 5.90 -18.16
N PRO A 322 -18.73 7.23 -18.11
CA PRO A 322 -17.64 7.92 -17.41
C PRO A 322 -17.60 7.63 -15.89
N ASP A 323 -18.73 7.23 -15.30
CA ASP A 323 -18.87 6.99 -13.85
C ASP A 323 -18.99 5.50 -13.51
N PHE A 324 -18.56 4.59 -14.40
CA PHE A 324 -18.57 3.14 -14.15
C PHE A 324 -17.17 2.67 -13.79
N ILE A 325 -17.07 1.66 -12.91
CA ILE A 325 -15.81 0.96 -12.72
C ILE A 325 -15.54 0.14 -13.99
N PRO A 326 -14.38 0.32 -14.66
CA PRO A 326 -14.10 -0.40 -15.90
C PRO A 326 -14.06 -1.91 -15.66
N TYR A 327 -14.81 -2.67 -16.46
CA TYR A 327 -14.71 -4.13 -16.49
C TYR A 327 -13.36 -4.58 -17.06
N ASP A 328 -12.88 -5.72 -16.57
CA ASP A 328 -11.66 -6.41 -17.02
C ASP A 328 -10.38 -5.54 -17.01
N HIS A 329 -10.44 -4.41 -16.31
CA HIS A 329 -9.31 -3.53 -16.12
C HIS A 329 -8.33 -4.13 -15.12
N GLY A 330 -7.04 -4.13 -15.50
CA GLY A 330 -5.96 -4.86 -14.79
C GLY A 330 -5.76 -6.30 -15.29
N PHE A 331 -6.59 -6.81 -16.21
CA PHE A 331 -6.41 -8.13 -16.82
C PHE A 331 -5.48 -8.17 -18.04
N ASP A 332 -4.85 -7.05 -18.37
CA ASP A 332 -3.87 -7.00 -19.44
C ASP A 332 -2.57 -7.72 -18.99
N PRO A 333 -2.15 -8.80 -19.67
CA PRO A 333 -0.95 -9.56 -19.31
C PRO A 333 0.36 -8.80 -19.60
N ASP A 334 0.32 -7.71 -20.38
CA ASP A 334 1.49 -6.90 -20.74
C ASP A 334 1.58 -5.59 -19.92
N GLU A 335 0.47 -5.10 -19.37
CA GLU A 335 0.49 -3.96 -18.44
C GLU A 335 0.68 -4.43 -17.00
N PHE A 336 1.90 -4.23 -16.49
CA PHE A 336 2.13 -4.21 -15.06
C PHE A 336 1.76 -2.82 -14.63
N ASP A 337 0.68 -2.63 -13.89
CA ASP A 337 0.40 -1.31 -13.35
C ASP A 337 1.27 -0.99 -12.12
N VAL A 338 2.55 -1.39 -12.18
CA VAL A 338 3.60 -0.78 -11.37
C VAL A 338 3.77 0.68 -11.73
N GLU A 339 3.36 1.12 -12.93
CA GLU A 339 3.20 2.54 -13.19
C GLU A 339 2.29 3.21 -12.14
N TYR A 340 1.14 2.64 -11.81
CA TYR A 340 0.24 3.15 -10.78
C TYR A 340 0.80 3.08 -9.35
N PHE A 341 1.41 1.97 -8.94
CA PHE A 341 1.95 1.82 -7.58
C PHE A 341 3.28 2.56 -7.36
N THR A 342 4.13 2.72 -8.38
CA THR A 342 5.31 3.61 -8.29
C THR A 342 4.90 5.07 -8.33
N LYS A 343 3.86 5.43 -9.12
CA LYS A 343 3.26 6.77 -9.07
C LYS A 343 2.71 7.12 -7.68
N MET A 344 2.29 6.12 -6.88
CA MET A 344 1.78 6.32 -5.52
C MET A 344 2.81 6.91 -4.55
N LEU A 345 4.11 6.63 -4.69
CA LEU A 345 5.15 7.27 -3.85
C LEU A 345 5.33 8.77 -4.15
N HIS A 346 5.03 9.20 -5.39
CA HIS A 346 5.18 10.58 -5.83
C HIS A 346 3.91 11.43 -5.71
N ILE A 347 2.79 10.81 -5.32
CA ILE A 347 1.53 11.48 -4.97
C ILE A 347 1.77 12.60 -3.96
N PHE A 348 2.60 12.35 -2.94
CA PHE A 348 2.80 13.32 -1.87
C PHE A 348 3.37 14.64 -2.37
N VAL A 349 4.22 14.59 -3.40
CA VAL A 349 4.85 15.76 -4.01
C VAL A 349 3.91 16.45 -4.99
N ARG A 350 3.14 15.68 -5.77
CA ARG A 350 2.10 16.23 -6.66
C ARG A 350 1.02 16.99 -5.87
N ASN A 351 0.49 16.40 -4.80
CA ASN A 351 -0.55 17.01 -3.98
C ASN A 351 -0.05 18.29 -3.31
N CYS A 352 1.19 18.32 -2.81
CA CYS A 352 1.84 19.55 -2.34
C CYS A 352 1.78 20.68 -3.38
N ILE A 353 2.01 20.38 -4.66
CA ILE A 353 1.96 21.39 -5.74
C ILE A 353 0.54 21.87 -5.98
N GLU A 354 -0.43 20.96 -6.02
CA GLU A 354 -1.84 21.35 -6.20
C GLU A 354 -2.34 22.23 -5.04
N LEU A 355 -1.87 21.96 -3.82
CA LEU A 355 -2.11 22.76 -2.62
C LEU A 355 -1.25 24.02 -2.51
N LYS A 356 -0.32 24.23 -3.47
CA LYS A 356 0.59 25.38 -3.53
C LYS A 356 1.59 25.45 -2.37
N TYR A 357 2.03 24.30 -1.87
CA TYR A 357 3.22 24.23 -1.01
C TYR A 357 4.48 24.67 -1.77
N TYR A 358 4.62 24.30 -3.04
CA TYR A 358 5.63 24.81 -3.97
C TYR A 358 5.13 24.71 -5.41
N ASP A 359 5.80 25.41 -6.32
CA ASP A 359 5.52 25.32 -7.75
C ASP A 359 6.14 24.04 -8.37
N GLY A 360 5.52 23.54 -9.43
CA GLY A 360 5.99 22.37 -10.18
C GLY A 360 5.06 21.96 -11.32
N ASP A 361 5.29 22.52 -12.51
CA ASP A 361 4.36 22.40 -13.65
C ASP A 361 4.24 20.98 -14.24
N TYR A 362 5.26 20.13 -14.03
CA TYR A 362 5.34 18.82 -14.67
C TYR A 362 4.88 17.64 -13.80
N PHE A 363 4.70 17.81 -12.48
CA PHE A 363 4.34 16.70 -11.58
C PHE A 363 2.99 16.05 -11.91
N LYS A 364 2.10 16.79 -12.59
CA LYS A 364 0.80 16.28 -13.06
C LYS A 364 0.90 15.06 -13.99
N TYR A 365 2.07 14.84 -14.62
CA TYR A 365 2.33 13.72 -15.53
C TYR A 365 2.94 12.49 -14.83
N PHE A 366 3.62 12.67 -13.71
CA PHE A 366 4.45 11.62 -13.06
C PHE A 366 3.81 10.99 -11.82
N ALA A 367 2.65 11.47 -11.38
CA ALA A 367 1.85 10.87 -10.30
C ALA A 367 0.37 11.19 -10.54
N PRO A 368 -0.64 10.39 -10.12
CA PRO A 368 -2.06 10.73 -10.19
C PRO A 368 -2.45 11.72 -9.09
N LYS A 369 -3.64 12.33 -9.20
CA LYS A 369 -4.23 13.10 -8.09
C LYS A 369 -4.66 12.12 -7.01
N SER A 370 -4.49 12.48 -5.73
CA SER A 370 -5.16 11.75 -4.65
C SER A 370 -5.40 12.65 -3.43
N SER A 371 -6.02 12.11 -2.39
CA SER A 371 -6.09 12.74 -1.08
C SER A 371 -4.82 12.49 -0.26
N GLN A 372 -4.35 13.51 0.46
CA GLN A 372 -3.23 13.42 1.39
C GLN A 372 -3.58 14.11 2.70
N THR A 373 -3.05 13.60 3.82
CA THR A 373 -3.24 14.27 5.11
C THR A 373 -2.29 15.47 5.23
N PRO A 374 -2.69 16.55 5.91
CA PRO A 374 -1.83 17.73 6.13
C PRO A 374 -0.45 17.39 6.73
N PHE A 375 -0.38 16.33 7.54
CA PHE A 375 0.86 15.80 8.08
C PHE A 375 1.85 15.40 6.98
N HIS A 376 1.40 14.57 6.02
CA HIS A 376 2.25 14.13 4.93
C HIS A 376 2.67 15.32 4.07
N SER A 377 1.78 16.30 3.83
CA SER A 377 2.10 17.49 3.03
C SER A 377 3.25 18.27 3.65
N MET A 378 3.17 18.51 4.96
CA MET A 378 4.22 19.18 5.72
C MET A 378 5.54 18.40 5.70
N TYR A 379 5.50 17.08 5.89
CA TYR A 379 6.68 16.24 5.89
C TYR A 379 7.37 16.21 4.50
N SER A 380 6.60 16.02 3.43
CA SER A 380 7.10 16.07 2.05
C SER A 380 7.64 17.45 1.68
N TYR A 381 7.00 18.52 2.15
CA TYR A 381 7.48 19.89 1.96
C TYR A 381 8.86 20.11 2.57
N ILE A 382 9.08 19.66 3.82
CA ILE A 382 10.38 19.79 4.50
C ILE A 382 11.47 19.02 3.73
N ARG A 383 11.17 17.78 3.33
CA ARG A 383 12.08 16.92 2.55
C ARG A 383 12.51 17.59 1.24
N VAL A 384 11.55 17.98 0.39
CA VAL A 384 11.82 18.58 -0.92
C VAL A 384 12.53 19.93 -0.77
N THR A 385 12.10 20.75 0.19
CA THR A 385 12.69 22.08 0.40
C THR A 385 14.12 21.99 0.92
N GLY A 386 14.43 21.03 1.78
CA GLY A 386 15.79 20.78 2.25
C GLY A 386 16.75 20.52 1.07
N ASN A 387 16.37 19.59 0.20
CA ASN A 387 17.12 19.30 -1.04
C ASN A 387 17.31 20.55 -1.90
N ARG A 388 16.23 21.26 -2.21
CA ARG A 388 16.27 22.48 -3.04
C ARG A 388 17.20 23.55 -2.45
N LYS A 389 17.18 23.76 -1.13
CA LYS A 389 18.05 24.73 -0.44
C LYS A 389 19.52 24.34 -0.49
N ILE A 390 19.84 23.06 -0.35
CA ILE A 390 21.21 22.56 -0.47
C ILE A 390 21.71 22.75 -1.91
N PHE A 391 20.91 22.35 -2.90
CA PHE A 391 21.26 22.49 -4.32
C PHE A 391 21.45 23.95 -4.71
N GLU A 392 20.52 24.82 -4.33
CA GLU A 392 20.62 26.26 -4.58
C GLU A 392 21.92 26.85 -4.03
N ASN A 393 22.27 26.58 -2.78
CA ASN A 393 23.47 27.15 -2.18
C ASN A 393 24.76 26.60 -2.81
N PHE A 394 24.81 25.31 -3.16
CA PHE A 394 25.95 24.74 -3.89
C PHE A 394 26.10 25.38 -5.27
N ILE A 395 25.01 25.43 -6.05
CA ILE A 395 24.99 25.98 -7.41
C ILE A 395 25.38 27.46 -7.42
N ARG A 396 24.99 28.23 -6.38
CA ARG A 396 25.36 29.65 -6.25
C ARG A 396 26.87 29.90 -6.23
N CYS A 397 27.64 29.00 -5.64
CA CYS A 397 29.10 29.07 -5.63
C CYS A 397 29.74 28.64 -6.97
N CYS A 398 28.98 28.04 -7.87
CA CYS A 398 29.43 27.54 -9.17
C CYS A 398 28.73 28.19 -10.39
N ARG A 399 28.09 29.37 -10.22
CA ARG A 399 27.22 30.01 -11.24
C ARG A 399 27.82 30.20 -12.63
N ASN A 400 29.14 30.30 -12.74
CA ASN A 400 29.85 30.54 -14.01
C ASN A 400 30.34 29.25 -14.70
N GLN A 401 30.02 28.08 -14.14
CA GLN A 401 30.44 26.78 -14.67
C GLN A 401 29.24 25.95 -15.09
N ARG A 402 29.43 24.97 -15.97
CA ARG A 402 28.42 23.94 -16.21
C ARG A 402 28.34 23.05 -14.98
N ILE A 403 27.13 22.70 -14.55
CA ILE A 403 26.90 21.90 -13.34
C ILE A 403 26.26 20.58 -13.73
N GLN A 404 26.63 19.51 -13.04
CA GLN A 404 26.07 18.18 -13.24
C GLN A 404 25.17 17.82 -12.06
N PHE A 405 24.00 17.29 -12.35
CA PHE A 405 23.09 16.74 -11.34
C PHE A 405 22.82 15.27 -11.68
N VAL A 406 23.11 14.36 -10.77
CA VAL A 406 22.96 12.92 -10.95
C VAL A 406 21.97 12.41 -9.91
N ASN A 407 20.79 11.99 -10.34
CA ASN A 407 19.75 11.44 -9.49
C ASN A 407 19.83 9.90 -9.47
N LEU A 408 20.20 9.35 -8.33
CA LEU A 408 20.36 7.92 -8.12
C LEU A 408 19.04 7.35 -7.59
N GLY A 409 18.53 6.30 -8.23
CA GLY A 409 17.23 5.72 -7.89
C GLY A 409 16.09 6.69 -8.24
N SER A 410 16.21 7.32 -9.41
CA SER A 410 15.38 8.46 -9.78
C SER A 410 13.91 8.13 -10.00
N GLY A 411 13.52 6.86 -10.13
CA GLY A 411 12.14 6.40 -10.36
C GLY A 411 11.34 7.34 -11.25
N LEU A 412 10.24 7.87 -10.70
CA LEU A 412 9.46 8.96 -11.31
C LEU A 412 9.71 10.32 -10.64
N ASP A 413 10.76 10.45 -9.81
CA ASP A 413 11.20 11.73 -9.23
C ASP A 413 11.57 12.71 -10.34
N ILE A 414 11.06 13.92 -10.27
CA ILE A 414 11.33 14.96 -11.28
C ILE A 414 12.24 16.08 -10.76
N THR A 415 12.99 15.84 -9.69
CA THR A 415 13.99 16.79 -9.21
C THR A 415 14.91 17.29 -10.33
N SER A 416 15.30 16.41 -11.26
CA SER A 416 16.07 16.78 -12.47
C SER A 416 15.36 17.80 -13.35
N LEU A 417 14.04 17.66 -13.59
CA LEU A 417 13.27 18.65 -14.35
C LEU A 417 13.21 20.00 -13.61
N TRP A 418 13.03 19.98 -12.28
CA TRP A 418 13.08 21.19 -11.46
C TRP A 418 14.46 21.89 -11.55
N ILE A 419 15.56 21.13 -11.52
CA ILE A 419 16.92 21.68 -11.70
C ILE A 419 17.04 22.35 -13.07
N LEU A 420 16.61 21.71 -14.15
CA LEU A 420 16.73 22.25 -15.51
C LEU A 420 15.88 23.51 -15.75
N ASP A 421 14.75 23.62 -15.07
CA ASP A 421 13.92 24.82 -15.12
C ASP A 421 14.60 26.01 -14.44
N ASN A 422 15.21 25.77 -13.27
CA ASN A 422 15.76 26.83 -12.42
C ASN A 422 17.23 27.17 -12.74
N PHE A 423 17.99 26.24 -13.31
CA PHE A 423 19.44 26.38 -13.53
C PHE A 423 19.82 26.02 -14.97
N LYS A 424 19.89 27.03 -15.84
CA LYS A 424 20.13 26.85 -17.29
C LYS A 424 21.50 26.28 -17.65
N ASN A 425 22.46 26.33 -16.74
CA ASN A 425 23.80 25.78 -16.88
C ASN A 425 23.92 24.32 -16.37
N ALA A 426 22.81 23.68 -16.00
CA ALA A 426 22.80 22.31 -15.51
C ALA A 426 22.67 21.28 -16.64
N VAL A 427 23.31 20.12 -16.45
CA VAL A 427 23.03 18.87 -17.16
C VAL A 427 22.61 17.82 -16.12
N CYS A 428 21.52 17.11 -16.40
CA CYS A 428 20.93 16.15 -15.46
C CYS A 428 21.03 14.72 -15.99
N PHE A 429 21.30 13.79 -15.07
CA PHE A 429 21.37 12.35 -15.31
C PHE A 429 20.44 11.65 -14.32
N ASP A 430 19.41 10.98 -14.84
CA ASP A 430 18.50 10.16 -14.05
C ASP A 430 18.85 8.68 -14.23
N LEU A 431 19.18 8.03 -13.11
CA LEU A 431 19.67 6.67 -13.06
C LEU A 431 18.77 5.81 -12.19
N ASP A 432 18.37 4.65 -12.70
CA ASP A 432 17.61 3.64 -11.95
C ASP A 432 17.68 2.29 -12.66
N LEU A 433 17.09 1.25 -12.07
CA LEU A 433 16.86 -0.03 -12.72
C LEU A 433 16.07 0.16 -14.02
N GLU A 434 16.33 -0.72 -14.99
CA GLU A 434 15.73 -0.64 -16.33
C GLU A 434 14.20 -0.55 -16.31
N SER A 435 13.55 -1.28 -15.40
CA SER A 435 12.10 -1.26 -15.22
C SER A 435 11.58 0.14 -14.81
N GLN A 436 12.25 0.80 -13.87
CA GLN A 436 11.89 2.14 -13.38
C GLN A 436 12.15 3.20 -14.46
N ILE A 437 13.29 3.11 -15.14
CA ILE A 437 13.62 4.03 -16.24
C ILE A 437 12.63 3.92 -17.39
N LYS A 438 12.24 2.70 -17.78
CA LYS A 438 11.25 2.48 -18.83
C LYS A 438 9.94 3.23 -18.55
N MET A 439 9.49 3.24 -17.30
CA MET A 439 8.28 3.97 -16.89
C MET A 439 8.43 5.47 -17.04
N LYS A 440 9.53 6.04 -16.55
CA LYS A 440 9.82 7.47 -16.67
C LYS A 440 9.92 7.91 -18.13
N VAL A 441 10.63 7.14 -18.94
CA VAL A 441 10.77 7.36 -20.38
C VAL A 441 9.41 7.29 -21.07
N ASN A 442 8.53 6.34 -20.70
CA ASN A 442 7.18 6.24 -21.24
C ASN A 442 6.34 7.50 -20.94
N VAL A 443 6.40 8.04 -19.71
CA VAL A 443 5.72 9.30 -19.36
C VAL A 443 6.21 10.44 -20.24
N ILE A 444 7.53 10.59 -20.40
CA ILE A 444 8.13 11.68 -21.20
C ILE A 444 7.77 11.54 -22.68
N LYS A 445 7.93 10.33 -23.24
CA LYS A 445 7.63 9.99 -24.64
C LYS A 445 6.19 10.32 -25.03
N ASN A 446 5.25 10.19 -24.10
CA ASN A 446 3.84 10.45 -24.33
C ASN A 446 3.39 11.88 -23.93
N THR A 447 4.31 12.74 -23.50
CA THR A 447 3.99 14.10 -23.03
C THR A 447 4.67 15.16 -23.88
N GLN A 448 3.90 15.75 -24.80
CA GLN A 448 4.42 16.75 -25.73
C GLN A 448 5.03 17.99 -25.03
N GLU A 449 4.46 18.42 -23.89
CA GLU A 449 5.00 19.54 -23.10
C GLU A 449 6.45 19.25 -22.64
N LEU A 450 6.75 18.01 -22.24
CA LEU A 450 8.09 17.59 -21.81
C LEU A 450 9.03 17.44 -23.00
N LEU A 451 8.58 16.85 -24.10
CA LEU A 451 9.40 16.72 -25.31
C LEU A 451 9.83 18.08 -25.87
N ASN A 452 8.97 19.09 -25.77
CA ASN A 452 9.27 20.45 -26.20
C ASN A 452 10.40 21.12 -25.40
N MET A 453 10.71 20.63 -24.19
CA MET A 453 11.86 21.12 -23.41
C MET A 453 13.21 20.68 -24.00
N PHE A 454 13.20 19.67 -24.88
CA PHE A 454 14.35 18.96 -25.42
C PHE A 454 14.21 18.74 -26.93
N PRO A 455 14.30 19.78 -27.79
CA PRO A 455 13.97 19.65 -29.21
C PRO A 455 14.81 18.62 -29.99
N ASP A 456 16.08 18.42 -29.60
CA ASP A 456 17.02 17.50 -30.26
C ASP A 456 17.21 16.17 -29.48
N HIS A 457 16.14 15.68 -28.84
CA HIS A 457 16.21 14.46 -28.04
C HIS A 457 16.27 13.18 -28.89
N THR A 458 16.81 12.11 -28.30
CA THR A 458 16.72 10.74 -28.78
C THR A 458 16.08 9.88 -27.70
N ILE A 459 15.16 8.99 -28.09
CA ILE A 459 14.39 8.14 -27.16
C ILE A 459 14.42 6.71 -27.65
N THR A 460 14.69 5.77 -26.75
CA THR A 460 14.45 4.34 -26.93
C THR A 460 13.40 3.87 -25.92
N ASP A 461 13.13 2.57 -25.83
CA ASP A 461 12.21 2.08 -24.81
C ASP A 461 12.77 2.18 -23.37
N THR A 462 14.09 2.32 -23.22
CA THR A 462 14.76 2.33 -21.91
C THR A 462 15.76 3.47 -21.74
N THR A 463 15.85 4.40 -22.69
CA THR A 463 16.72 5.56 -22.58
C THR A 463 16.10 6.83 -23.16
N PHE A 464 16.50 7.97 -22.61
CA PHE A 464 16.18 9.30 -23.14
C PHE A 464 17.44 10.15 -23.07
N HIS A 465 17.83 10.80 -24.16
CA HIS A 465 19.01 11.67 -24.18
C HIS A 465 18.72 12.96 -24.94
N SER A 466 19.25 14.06 -24.44
CA SER A 466 19.25 15.38 -25.08
C SER A 466 20.59 16.08 -24.83
N ASP A 467 20.69 17.36 -25.10
CA ASP A 467 21.88 18.17 -24.79
C ASP A 467 22.10 18.42 -23.28
N LYS A 468 21.02 18.34 -22.49
CA LYS A 468 21.00 18.70 -21.07
C LYS A 468 20.32 17.69 -20.14
N TYR A 469 19.62 16.68 -20.65
CA TYR A 469 18.93 15.68 -19.84
C TYR A 469 19.11 14.28 -20.40
N HIS A 470 19.56 13.38 -19.53
CA HIS A 470 19.85 11.99 -19.85
C HIS A 470 19.18 11.08 -18.83
N ILE A 471 18.51 10.04 -19.30
CA ILE A 471 17.85 9.02 -18.50
C ILE A 471 18.34 7.67 -19.02
N LEU A 472 18.91 6.85 -18.14
CA LEU A 472 19.48 5.57 -18.54
C LEU A 472 19.46 4.52 -17.41
N PRO A 473 19.38 3.22 -17.77
CA PRO A 473 19.42 2.14 -16.80
C PRO A 473 20.79 2.03 -16.14
N CYS A 474 20.78 1.92 -14.81
CA CYS A 474 21.95 1.73 -13.98
C CYS A 474 21.58 0.87 -12.77
N ASP A 475 22.08 -0.37 -12.72
CA ASP A 475 21.96 -1.19 -11.51
C ASP A 475 23.14 -0.87 -10.59
N PHE A 476 22.86 -0.23 -9.44
CA PHE A 476 23.89 0.16 -8.47
C PHE A 476 24.64 -1.03 -7.84
N ARG A 477 24.13 -2.25 -7.98
CA ARG A 477 24.84 -3.48 -7.60
C ARG A 477 25.91 -3.86 -8.62
N ASN A 478 25.80 -3.35 -9.85
CA ASN A 478 26.80 -3.44 -10.91
C ASN A 478 27.50 -2.09 -11.09
N ILE A 479 28.59 -1.89 -10.35
CA ILE A 479 29.28 -0.60 -10.27
C ILE A 479 29.78 -0.05 -11.62
N ASP A 480 30.02 -0.93 -12.59
CA ASP A 480 30.48 -0.55 -13.92
C ASP A 480 29.44 0.20 -14.74
N ASP A 481 28.15 0.09 -14.39
CA ASP A 481 27.07 0.83 -15.05
C ASP A 481 27.23 2.36 -14.90
N LEU A 482 27.84 2.83 -13.81
CA LEU A 482 28.13 4.26 -13.63
C LEU A 482 29.11 4.81 -14.68
N ASN A 483 29.88 3.95 -15.36
CA ASN A 483 30.77 4.38 -16.44
C ASN A 483 30.02 4.94 -17.64
N LYS A 484 28.77 4.50 -17.86
CA LYS A 484 27.90 4.96 -18.97
C LYS A 484 27.68 6.47 -18.92
N LEU A 485 27.74 7.10 -17.74
CA LEU A 485 27.66 8.55 -17.59
C LEU A 485 28.67 9.28 -18.50
N LYS A 486 29.88 8.75 -18.66
CA LYS A 486 30.94 9.36 -19.49
C LYS A 486 30.57 9.38 -20.98
N GLU A 487 29.80 8.40 -21.44
CA GLU A 487 29.32 8.34 -22.82
C GLU A 487 28.35 9.48 -23.14
N PHE A 488 27.68 10.01 -22.12
CA PHE A 488 26.72 11.10 -22.20
C PHE A 488 27.26 12.43 -21.67
N GLY A 489 28.59 12.61 -21.71
CA GLY A 489 29.23 13.90 -21.45
C GLY A 489 29.43 14.24 -19.97
N PHE A 490 29.28 13.28 -19.06
CA PHE A 490 29.72 13.45 -17.68
C PHE A 490 31.23 13.68 -17.62
N SER A 491 31.65 14.69 -16.87
CA SER A 491 33.05 15.05 -16.62
C SER A 491 33.34 15.05 -15.13
N SER A 492 34.46 14.46 -14.72
CA SER A 492 34.88 14.47 -13.31
C SER A 492 35.29 15.85 -12.81
N GLU A 493 35.62 16.78 -13.72
CA GLU A 493 36.14 18.12 -13.38
C GLU A 493 35.03 19.13 -13.09
N LEU A 494 33.79 18.85 -13.51
CA LEU A 494 32.68 19.78 -13.35
C LEU A 494 32.07 19.70 -11.95
N PRO A 495 31.52 20.82 -11.44
CA PRO A 495 30.75 20.81 -10.21
C PRO A 495 29.59 19.83 -10.28
N THR A 496 29.52 18.89 -9.33
CA THR A 496 28.55 17.78 -9.40
C THR A 496 27.75 17.62 -8.12
N ILE A 497 26.42 17.52 -8.26
CA ILE A 497 25.49 17.12 -7.22
C ILE A 497 25.04 15.70 -7.51
N TYR A 498 25.27 14.78 -6.59
CA TYR A 498 24.64 13.46 -6.57
C TYR A 498 23.50 13.48 -5.56
N LEU A 499 22.32 12.99 -5.95
CA LEU A 499 21.18 12.80 -5.06
C LEU A 499 20.93 11.30 -4.90
N SER A 500 20.89 10.82 -3.66
CA SER A 500 20.39 9.49 -3.29
C SER A 500 19.24 9.67 -2.30
N GLU A 501 18.03 9.85 -2.83
CA GLU A 501 16.85 10.00 -1.98
C GLU A 501 16.35 8.63 -1.50
N PHE A 502 17.01 8.12 -0.46
CA PHE A 502 16.85 6.79 0.16
C PHE A 502 17.36 5.58 -0.65
N VAL A 503 17.76 5.71 -1.93
CA VAL A 503 18.18 4.51 -2.70
C VAL A 503 19.36 3.74 -2.08
N LEU A 504 20.39 4.44 -1.60
CA LEU A 504 21.60 3.78 -1.09
C LEU A 504 21.38 3.05 0.24
N THR A 505 20.32 3.38 0.98
CA THR A 505 20.00 2.73 2.25
C THR A 505 19.23 1.42 2.07
N TYR A 506 18.68 1.20 0.88
CA TYR A 506 18.04 -0.04 0.45
C TYR A 506 18.98 -1.08 -0.16
N ILE A 507 20.25 -0.75 -0.35
CA ILE A 507 21.26 -1.62 -0.99
C ILE A 507 22.24 -2.13 0.08
N GLU A 508 22.61 -3.41 0.00
CA GLU A 508 23.58 -4.05 0.89
C GLU A 508 24.83 -3.18 1.09
N ASN A 509 25.29 -3.00 2.33
CA ASN A 509 26.36 -2.05 2.67
C ASN A 509 27.62 -2.23 1.84
N HIS A 510 28.03 -3.48 1.58
CA HIS A 510 29.21 -3.78 0.79
C HIS A 510 29.08 -3.37 -0.69
N LEU A 511 27.86 -3.21 -1.21
CA LEU A 511 27.57 -2.71 -2.56
C LEU A 511 27.37 -1.19 -2.56
N SER A 512 26.55 -0.65 -1.63
CA SER A 512 26.35 0.79 -1.52
C SER A 512 27.65 1.54 -1.18
N ASN A 513 28.56 0.93 -0.41
CA ASN A 513 29.90 1.47 -0.16
C ASN A 513 30.72 1.62 -1.46
N LYS A 514 30.64 0.64 -2.37
CA LYS A 514 31.32 0.73 -3.69
C LYS A 514 30.76 1.88 -4.52
N VAL A 515 29.45 2.11 -4.45
CA VAL A 515 28.80 3.26 -5.12
C VAL A 515 29.32 4.56 -4.53
N ILE A 516 29.26 4.74 -3.21
CA ILE A 516 29.73 5.95 -2.52
C ILE A 516 31.21 6.24 -2.85
N GLU A 517 32.07 5.23 -2.80
CA GLU A 517 33.49 5.34 -3.14
C GLU A 517 33.69 5.70 -4.63
N ARG A 518 32.92 5.07 -5.52
CA ARG A 518 32.99 5.33 -6.96
C ARG A 518 32.63 6.78 -7.29
N LEU A 519 31.58 7.32 -6.69
CA LEU A 519 31.16 8.71 -6.89
C LEU A 519 32.23 9.70 -6.41
N SER A 520 32.87 9.41 -5.27
CA SER A 520 34.02 10.21 -4.81
C SER A 520 35.18 10.17 -5.80
N ASN A 521 35.56 8.96 -6.26
CA ASN A 521 36.65 8.78 -7.23
C ASN A 521 36.35 9.39 -8.61
N MET A 522 35.08 9.56 -8.96
CA MET A 522 34.63 10.24 -10.17
C MET A 522 34.56 11.76 -10.03
N SER A 523 34.94 12.32 -8.89
CA SER A 523 34.81 13.75 -8.57
C SER A 523 36.18 14.40 -8.35
N SER A 524 36.73 15.01 -9.41
CA SER A 524 37.95 15.84 -9.34
C SER A 524 37.63 17.33 -9.16
N GLY A 525 36.43 17.78 -9.57
CA GLY A 525 35.87 19.09 -9.25
C GLY A 525 35.10 19.11 -7.92
N PRO A 526 34.62 20.30 -7.48
CA PRO A 526 33.77 20.42 -6.28
C PRO A 526 32.51 19.59 -6.43
N SER A 527 32.21 18.71 -5.49
CA SER A 527 31.04 17.82 -5.59
C SER A 527 30.39 17.59 -4.24
N ILE A 528 29.08 17.32 -4.27
CA ILE A 528 28.32 16.91 -3.09
C ILE A 528 27.51 15.65 -3.37
N LEU A 529 27.37 14.79 -2.37
CA LEU A 529 26.40 13.71 -2.32
C LEU A 529 25.38 14.02 -1.23
N VAL A 530 24.15 14.26 -1.66
CA VAL A 530 22.99 14.48 -0.79
C VAL A 530 22.25 13.16 -0.67
N TYR A 531 22.11 12.65 0.54
CA TYR A 531 21.44 11.39 0.81
C TYR A 531 20.45 11.51 1.97
N HIS A 532 19.44 10.64 1.98
CA HIS A 532 18.44 10.61 3.04
C HIS A 532 18.51 9.31 3.82
N GLU A 533 18.28 9.42 5.13
CA GLU A 533 18.44 8.31 6.07
C GLU A 533 17.39 8.41 7.19
N TYR A 534 16.95 7.26 7.70
CA TYR A 534 16.15 7.18 8.93
C TYR A 534 17.04 6.86 10.14
N LYS A 535 16.49 6.89 11.36
CA LYS A 535 17.19 6.45 12.58
C LYS A 535 16.76 5.05 13.03
N ASN A 536 17.45 4.54 14.06
CA ASN A 536 17.19 3.37 14.93
C ASN A 536 15.86 2.63 14.71
N ASN A 537 15.87 1.30 14.84
CA ASN A 537 14.67 0.45 14.73
C ASN A 537 13.96 0.52 13.37
N THR A 538 14.62 1.08 12.34
CA THR A 538 14.20 0.97 10.93
C THR A 538 15.12 -0.01 10.23
N ILE A 539 14.57 -0.94 9.47
CA ILE A 539 15.32 -2.12 9.01
C ILE A 539 15.98 -1.85 7.67
N LEU A 540 16.89 -0.87 7.65
CA LEU A 540 17.67 -0.44 6.50
C LEU A 540 19.06 -1.04 6.53
N TYR A 541 19.64 -1.37 5.36
CA TYR A 541 20.99 -1.92 5.30
C TYR A 541 22.02 -0.99 5.95
N SER A 542 21.92 0.32 5.65
CA SER A 542 22.84 1.33 6.19
C SER A 542 22.89 1.31 7.72
N LEU A 543 21.76 1.11 8.39
CA LEU A 543 21.63 1.21 9.84
C LEU A 543 22.12 -0.04 10.57
N ILE A 544 22.38 -1.15 9.85
CA ILE A 544 22.98 -2.36 10.45
C ILE A 544 24.43 -2.07 10.87
N GLU A 545 25.22 -1.46 9.99
CA GLU A 545 26.65 -1.17 10.21
C GLU A 545 26.91 0.27 10.65
N TYR A 546 26.04 1.20 10.24
CA TYR A 546 26.21 2.63 10.47
C TYR A 546 24.97 3.27 11.13
N PRO A 547 24.57 2.80 12.34
CA PRO A 547 23.36 3.28 13.02
C PRO A 547 23.45 4.72 13.56
N THR A 548 24.65 5.27 13.74
CA THR A 548 24.84 6.61 14.35
C THR A 548 25.35 7.64 13.36
N GLU A 549 25.15 8.92 13.70
CA GLU A 549 25.67 10.05 12.91
C GLU A 549 27.19 9.96 12.75
N GLU A 550 27.90 9.61 13.83
CA GLU A 550 29.36 9.50 13.82
C GLU A 550 29.83 8.39 12.87
N LEU A 551 29.17 7.24 12.91
CA LEU A 551 29.48 6.12 12.02
C LEU A 551 29.16 6.43 10.56
N GLN A 552 28.07 7.16 10.30
CA GLN A 552 27.75 7.63 8.96
C GLN A 552 28.80 8.64 8.48
N ILE A 553 29.20 9.62 9.31
CA ILE A 553 30.26 10.56 8.95
C ILE A 553 31.58 9.82 8.65
N GLU A 554 31.95 8.85 9.49
CA GLU A 554 33.15 8.02 9.29
C GLU A 554 33.06 7.18 8.01
N ARG A 555 31.90 6.58 7.72
CA ARG A 555 31.64 5.81 6.49
C ARG A 555 31.96 6.62 5.25
N TYR A 556 31.35 7.79 5.08
CA TYR A 556 31.57 8.60 3.88
C TYR A 556 33.02 9.12 3.80
N LYS A 557 33.62 9.47 4.95
CA LYS A 557 35.02 9.91 5.01
C LYS A 557 36.00 8.82 4.58
N THR A 558 35.81 7.59 5.08
CA THR A 558 36.66 6.43 4.71
C THR A 558 36.50 6.04 3.24
N LEU A 559 35.31 6.28 2.66
CA LEU A 559 35.02 6.09 1.23
C LEU A 559 35.43 7.30 0.37
N GLY A 560 36.29 8.17 0.89
CA GLY A 560 37.00 9.19 0.13
C GLY A 560 36.31 10.55 0.06
N TRP A 561 35.21 10.79 0.78
CA TRP A 561 34.64 12.14 0.92
C TRP A 561 35.42 12.97 1.94
N ASP A 562 35.46 14.29 1.79
CA ASP A 562 36.31 15.15 2.63
C ASP A 562 35.66 15.44 3.99
N ASN A 563 34.34 15.68 3.98
CA ASN A 563 33.53 15.88 5.18
C ASN A 563 32.06 15.51 4.92
N THR A 564 31.30 15.27 5.99
CA THR A 564 29.86 14.97 5.92
C THR A 564 29.10 15.76 6.98
N HIS A 565 28.01 16.40 6.58
CA HIS A 565 27.11 17.16 7.45
C HIS A 565 25.74 16.50 7.48
N ILE A 566 25.18 16.23 8.66
CA ILE A 566 23.88 15.57 8.80
C ILE A 566 22.89 16.53 9.45
N PHE A 567 21.73 16.72 8.81
CA PHE A 567 20.64 17.55 9.31
C PHE A 567 19.37 16.72 9.48
N TYR A 568 18.81 16.72 10.68
CA TYR A 568 17.44 16.21 10.87
C TYR A 568 16.45 17.14 10.20
N TYR A 569 15.28 16.61 9.83
CA TYR A 569 14.24 17.41 9.20
C TYR A 569 13.73 18.53 10.12
N ASN A 570 13.87 18.40 11.45
CA ASN A 570 13.60 19.51 12.37
C ASN A 570 14.56 20.67 12.11
N SER A 571 15.84 20.36 11.93
CA SER A 571 16.87 21.35 11.58
C SER A 571 16.60 21.94 10.20
N VAL A 572 16.21 21.13 9.22
CA VAL A 572 15.78 21.63 7.90
C VAL A 572 14.63 22.62 8.05
N TYR A 573 13.55 22.23 8.74
CA TYR A 573 12.40 23.09 8.97
C TYR A 573 12.76 24.38 9.73
N ASN A 574 13.59 24.27 10.77
CA ASN A 574 13.93 25.41 11.63
C ASN A 574 14.91 26.39 10.96
N TYR A 575 15.88 25.88 10.20
CA TYR A 575 17.04 26.66 9.74
C TYR A 575 17.06 26.92 8.24
N MET A 576 16.57 25.98 7.41
CA MET A 576 16.57 26.13 5.95
C MET A 576 15.29 26.81 5.43
N ILE A 577 14.24 26.88 6.26
CA ILE A 577 12.94 27.45 5.92
C ILE A 577 12.68 28.70 6.77
N ASP A 578 12.56 29.85 6.12
CA ASP A 578 12.41 31.12 6.83
C ASP A 578 11.06 31.22 7.57
N LYS A 579 10.99 32.14 8.52
CA LYS A 579 9.83 32.31 9.43
C LYS A 579 8.52 32.59 8.68
N ASN A 580 8.55 33.36 7.59
CA ASN A 580 7.35 33.69 6.85
C ASN A 580 6.88 32.50 6.03
N GLU A 581 7.82 31.75 5.46
CA GLU A 581 7.53 30.55 4.71
C GLU A 581 6.95 29.44 5.60
N ARG A 582 7.54 29.22 6.80
CA ARG A 582 6.97 28.30 7.81
C ARG A 582 5.54 28.65 8.19
N LYS A 583 5.22 29.94 8.35
CA LYS A 583 3.85 30.41 8.62
C LYS A 583 2.94 30.14 7.43
N ARG A 584 3.40 30.43 6.21
CA ARG A 584 2.64 30.20 4.98
C ARG A 584 2.27 28.73 4.86
N VAL A 585 3.23 27.81 4.90
CA VAL A 585 2.93 26.39 4.67
C VAL A 585 2.03 25.77 5.74
N ARG A 586 2.13 26.20 7.00
CA ARG A 586 1.19 25.78 8.06
C ARG A 586 -0.24 26.27 7.80
N SER A 587 -0.39 27.46 7.22
CA SER A 587 -1.69 28.07 6.94
C SER A 587 -2.43 27.44 5.75
N ILE A 588 -1.73 26.77 4.82
CA ILE A 588 -2.35 26.15 3.62
C ILE A 588 -3.45 25.18 4.04
N GLU A 589 -3.17 24.32 5.02
CA GLU A 589 -4.10 23.28 5.48
C GLU A 589 -4.49 23.45 6.97
N ASN A 590 -4.24 24.63 7.55
CA ASN A 590 -4.41 24.92 8.99
C ASN A 590 -3.72 23.88 9.90
N PHE A 591 -2.50 23.49 9.55
CA PHE A 591 -1.76 22.43 10.23
C PHE A 591 -1.39 22.79 11.68
N ASN A 592 -1.84 21.96 12.62
CA ASN A 592 -1.62 22.15 14.06
C ASN A 592 -0.89 20.98 14.76
N ASP A 593 -0.68 19.85 14.08
CA ASP A 593 -0.06 18.66 14.67
C ASP A 593 1.48 18.72 14.65
N MET A 594 2.02 19.75 15.31
CA MET A 594 3.47 19.97 15.38
C MET A 594 4.21 18.87 16.13
N LYS A 595 3.52 18.14 17.03
CA LYS A 595 4.12 17.09 17.84
C LYS A 595 4.49 15.88 16.97
N HIS A 596 3.54 15.31 16.21
CA HIS A 596 3.84 14.16 15.37
C HIS A 596 4.80 14.52 14.24
N LEU A 597 4.66 15.73 13.66
CA LEU A 597 5.64 16.23 12.69
C LEU A 597 7.04 16.28 13.28
N ALA A 598 7.18 16.79 14.50
CA ALA A 598 8.48 16.90 15.16
C ALA A 598 9.12 15.54 15.47
N VAL A 599 8.32 14.54 15.88
CA VAL A 599 8.80 13.16 16.10
C VAL A 599 9.31 12.57 14.78
N MET A 600 8.50 12.63 13.72
CA MET A 600 8.85 12.07 12.41
C MET A 600 10.07 12.76 11.79
N CYS A 601 10.15 14.08 11.95
CA CYS A 601 11.32 14.83 11.52
C CYS A 601 12.58 14.51 12.36
N SER A 602 12.43 14.10 13.62
CA SER A 602 13.57 13.73 14.48
C SER A 602 14.12 12.35 14.09
N HIS A 603 13.31 11.55 13.39
CA HIS A 603 13.67 10.24 12.87
C HIS A 603 14.25 10.27 11.45
N SER A 604 14.15 11.41 10.75
CA SER A 604 14.52 11.53 9.33
C SER A 604 15.61 12.57 9.15
N SER A 605 16.63 12.25 8.35
CA SER A 605 17.78 13.13 8.13
C SER A 605 18.15 13.28 6.67
N ILE A 606 18.82 14.40 6.36
CA ILE A 606 19.52 14.68 5.10
C ILE A 606 21.01 14.75 5.43
N GLY A 607 21.80 13.86 4.84
CA GLY A 607 23.25 13.91 4.85
C GLY A 607 23.79 14.62 3.61
N VAL A 608 24.83 15.43 3.79
CA VAL A 608 25.54 16.14 2.73
C VAL A 608 27.03 15.86 2.87
N SER A 609 27.52 14.95 2.04
CA SER A 609 28.97 14.68 1.92
C SER A 609 29.57 15.58 0.87
N VAL A 610 30.71 16.20 1.18
CA VAL A 610 31.39 17.17 0.32
C VAL A 610 32.74 16.65 -0.16
N LYS A 611 33.09 16.98 -1.41
CA LYS A 611 34.36 16.63 -2.04
C LYS A 611 34.91 17.84 -2.79
N ASN A 612 36.19 18.15 -2.60
CA ASN A 612 36.89 19.27 -3.24
C ASN A 612 36.19 20.64 -3.08
N CYS A 613 35.49 20.88 -1.97
CA CYS A 613 34.70 22.10 -1.75
C CYS A 613 35.44 23.20 -0.95
N ASN A 614 36.75 23.07 -0.74
CA ASN A 614 37.54 23.99 0.11
C ASN A 614 37.48 25.47 -0.32
N GLY A 615 37.16 25.76 -1.59
CA GLY A 615 36.97 27.13 -2.09
C GLY A 615 35.54 27.66 -2.04
N MET A 616 34.61 26.94 -1.41
CA MET A 616 33.18 27.27 -1.37
C MET A 616 32.75 27.68 0.05
N GLU A 617 33.42 28.69 0.62
CA GLU A 617 33.25 29.11 2.02
C GLU A 617 31.79 29.44 2.37
N ASP A 618 31.06 30.13 1.50
CA ASP A 618 29.64 30.45 1.73
C ASP A 618 28.77 29.20 1.83
N PHE A 619 29.04 28.18 1.00
CA PHE A 619 28.32 26.92 1.02
C PHE A 619 28.69 26.09 2.25
N LEU A 620 29.98 25.97 2.57
CA LEU A 620 30.44 25.27 3.77
C LEU A 620 29.91 25.93 5.06
N LYS A 621 29.82 27.26 5.08
CA LYS A 621 29.19 28.01 6.17
C LYS A 621 27.69 27.77 6.25
N PHE A 622 26.99 27.65 5.11
CA PHE A 622 25.58 27.25 5.09
C PHE A 622 25.37 25.84 5.66
N LEU A 623 26.33 24.93 5.48
CA LEU A 623 26.30 23.59 6.07
C LEU A 623 26.75 23.53 7.54
N ASP A 624 27.19 24.63 8.13
CA ASP A 624 27.60 24.69 9.53
C ASP A 624 26.42 25.16 10.40
N SER A 625 25.86 24.24 11.18
CA SER A 625 24.72 24.51 12.06
C SER A 625 25.02 25.53 13.18
N SER A 626 26.28 25.89 13.42
CA SER A 626 26.67 26.82 14.48
C SER A 626 26.42 28.32 14.17
N TYR A 627 26.05 28.66 12.92
CA TYR A 627 25.90 30.05 12.47
C TYR A 627 24.47 30.60 12.46
N PHE A 628 23.48 29.89 13.02
CA PHE A 628 22.06 30.26 12.89
C PHE A 628 21.50 30.98 14.13
N ASP A 629 20.72 32.02 13.86
CA ASP A 629 20.12 32.93 14.87
C ASP A 629 18.86 32.30 15.50
N ASP A 630 18.82 32.24 16.83
CA ASP A 630 17.81 31.58 17.66
C ASP A 630 16.51 32.41 17.74
N ASP A 631 15.79 32.59 16.62
CA ASP A 631 14.40 33.06 16.71
C ASP A 631 13.49 31.89 17.18
N LEU A 632 13.39 31.75 18.51
CA LEU A 632 12.80 30.64 19.27
C LEU A 632 11.27 30.45 19.08
N GLU A 633 10.60 31.32 18.33
CA GLU A 633 9.16 31.21 18.10
C GLU A 633 8.81 30.20 17.00
N ASN A 634 8.04 29.16 17.34
CA ASN A 634 7.51 28.14 16.41
C ASN A 634 8.57 27.22 15.77
N ILE A 635 9.64 26.92 16.51
CA ILE A 635 10.58 25.85 16.13
C ILE A 635 9.94 24.47 16.29
N LEU A 636 10.36 23.53 15.46
CA LEU A 636 10.03 22.11 15.55
C LEU A 636 11.04 21.45 16.49
N PRO A 637 10.64 20.98 17.70
CA PRO A 637 11.58 20.45 18.67
C PRO A 637 12.22 19.14 18.18
N LYS A 638 13.50 18.91 18.50
CA LYS A 638 14.17 17.62 18.26
C LYS A 638 13.92 16.71 19.46
N TYR A 639 13.41 15.51 19.20
CA TYR A 639 13.18 14.49 20.22
C TYR A 639 14.37 13.52 20.30
N SER A 640 14.66 13.04 21.51
CA SER A 640 15.60 11.93 21.74
C SER A 640 14.99 10.60 21.31
N ASP A 641 15.84 9.60 21.06
CA ASP A 641 15.37 8.27 20.62
C ASP A 641 14.37 7.66 21.62
N LYS A 642 14.57 7.84 22.93
CA LYS A 642 13.61 7.39 23.96
C LYS A 642 12.26 8.12 23.90
N GLU A 643 12.27 9.41 23.59
CA GLU A 643 11.04 10.19 23.48
C GLU A 643 10.29 9.85 22.20
N ILE A 644 11.03 9.63 21.11
CA ILE A 644 10.53 9.08 19.85
C ILE A 644 9.84 7.74 20.15
N GLU A 645 10.53 6.79 20.78
CA GLU A 645 9.99 5.48 21.21
C GLU A 645 8.74 5.60 22.09
N SER A 646 8.67 6.61 22.98
CA SER A 646 7.51 6.82 23.85
C SER A 646 6.28 7.41 23.15
N VAL A 647 6.46 8.02 21.97
CA VAL A 647 5.40 8.55 21.10
C VAL A 647 5.17 7.64 19.90
N PHE A 648 6.03 6.63 19.72
CA PHE A 648 6.05 5.69 18.61
C PHE A 648 4.80 4.82 18.66
N ASP A 649 3.89 5.11 17.76
CA ASP A 649 2.89 4.14 17.33
C ASP A 649 3.54 3.30 16.24
N SER A 650 4.05 2.11 16.60
CA SER A 650 4.68 1.19 15.64
C SER A 650 3.73 0.90 14.48
N GLU A 651 2.42 0.89 14.71
CA GLU A 651 1.41 0.68 13.68
C GLU A 651 1.38 1.81 12.63
N PHE A 652 1.72 3.05 13.01
CA PHE A 652 1.82 4.19 12.10
C PHE A 652 3.12 4.14 11.29
N PHE A 653 4.24 3.81 11.93
CA PHE A 653 5.54 3.78 11.28
C PHE A 653 5.66 2.58 10.33
N ASP A 654 5.18 1.40 10.75
CA ASP A 654 5.12 0.18 9.93
C ASP A 654 4.27 0.42 8.68
N LYS A 655 3.12 1.11 8.78
CA LYS A 655 2.31 1.49 7.60
C LYS A 655 3.02 2.46 6.64
N VAL A 656 3.94 3.29 7.15
CA VAL A 656 4.70 4.25 6.35
C VAL A 656 5.91 3.55 5.70
N THR A 657 6.64 2.69 6.43
CA THR A 657 7.84 1.98 5.94
C THR A 657 7.52 0.76 5.07
N GLU A 658 6.48 -0.01 5.39
CA GLU A 658 6.09 -1.22 4.64
C GLU A 658 5.68 -0.88 3.19
N ASN A 659 5.05 0.27 2.96
CA ASN A 659 4.72 0.74 1.61
C ASN A 659 5.93 1.30 0.85
N LEU A 660 6.93 1.85 1.55
CA LEU A 660 8.15 2.40 0.95
C LEU A 660 9.11 1.28 0.51
N TYR A 661 9.26 0.22 1.30
CA TYR A 661 10.16 -0.90 1.02
C TYR A 661 9.70 -1.81 -0.13
N ASN A 662 8.39 -2.07 -0.22
CA ASN A 662 7.84 -2.99 -1.22
C ASN A 662 7.87 -2.43 -2.65
N VAL A 663 8.04 -1.11 -2.81
CA VAL A 663 8.07 -0.43 -4.12
C VAL A 663 9.49 -0.12 -4.59
N THR A 664 10.46 0.06 -3.66
CA THR A 664 11.86 0.38 -4.00
C THR A 664 12.78 -0.85 -4.05
N CYS A 665 12.47 -1.92 -3.32
CA CYS A 665 13.31 -3.11 -3.27
C CYS A 665 12.72 -4.23 -4.14
N ALA A 666 13.21 -4.37 -5.38
CA ALA A 666 13.10 -5.64 -6.09
C ALA A 666 14.28 -6.56 -5.67
N PRO A 667 14.09 -7.57 -4.80
CA PRO A 667 15.21 -8.40 -4.35
C PRO A 667 15.32 -9.65 -5.24
N ASN A 668 16.44 -9.74 -5.97
CA ASN A 668 16.84 -10.94 -6.72
C ASN A 668 18.05 -11.67 -6.07
N THR A 669 18.48 -11.30 -4.86
CA THR A 669 19.58 -11.97 -4.15
C THR A 669 19.07 -12.76 -2.94
N GLU A 670 19.76 -13.85 -2.58
CA GLU A 670 19.43 -14.70 -1.43
C GLU A 670 19.65 -13.93 -0.11
N GLU A 671 20.70 -13.12 -0.04
CA GLU A 671 21.05 -12.24 1.09
C GLU A 671 19.98 -11.15 1.36
N SER A 672 19.35 -10.60 0.31
CA SER A 672 18.23 -9.66 0.47
C SER A 672 16.92 -10.29 0.92
N ARG A 673 16.75 -11.59 0.68
CA ARG A 673 15.63 -12.35 1.22
C ARG A 673 15.85 -12.70 2.70
N GLU A 674 17.07 -13.04 3.10
CA GLU A 674 17.43 -13.31 4.50
C GLU A 674 17.27 -12.07 5.39
N PHE A 675 17.73 -10.90 4.92
CA PHE A 675 17.55 -9.64 5.64
C PHE A 675 16.08 -9.30 5.89
N LEU A 676 15.21 -9.56 4.90
CA LEU A 676 13.76 -9.34 5.02
C LEU A 676 13.12 -10.29 6.04
N ILE A 677 13.59 -11.53 6.14
CA ILE A 677 13.11 -12.52 7.11
C ILE A 677 13.53 -12.15 8.54
N ASP A 678 14.77 -11.72 8.74
CA ASP A 678 15.25 -11.25 10.04
C ASP A 678 14.56 -9.96 10.46
N SER A 679 14.16 -9.13 9.50
CA SER A 679 13.45 -7.87 9.75
C SER A 679 12.07 -8.08 10.38
N VAL A 680 11.30 -9.05 9.90
CA VAL A 680 9.97 -9.41 10.42
C VAL A 680 10.05 -10.00 11.84
N ASN A 681 11.19 -10.58 12.21
CA ASN A 681 11.41 -11.13 13.54
C ASN A 681 11.90 -10.10 14.57
N PHE A 682 12.37 -8.92 14.15
CA PHE A 682 12.91 -7.89 15.05
C PHE A 682 11.82 -7.10 15.80
N HIS A 683 10.57 -7.13 15.32
CA HIS A 683 9.40 -6.47 15.93
C HIS A 683 8.51 -7.41 16.77
N LYS A 684 8.92 -8.68 16.96
CA LYS A 684 8.34 -9.61 17.94
C LYS A 684 9.20 -9.66 19.19
#